data_AF-A0A2S6Q300-F1
#
_entry.id   AF-A0A2S6Q300-F1
#
_cell.length_a   1.000
_cell.length_b   1.000
_cell.length_c   1.000
_cell.angle_alpha   90.00
_cell.angle_beta   90.00
_cell.angle_gamma   90.00
#
_symmetry.space_group_name_H-M   'P 1'
#
loop_
_entity.id
_entity.type
_entity.pdbx_description
1 polymer ?
#
loop_
_entity_poly.entity_id
_entity_poly.type
_entity_poly.pdbx_seq_one_letter_code
_entity_poly.pdbx_strand_id
1 'polypeptide(L)'
;MDLLTLKKEQRQNGWYVEHFSAPPRESSRAWEPWKGGVFIHYTGSRLSFSPDSETDCRKKIASMFPAHYEESGDIEYNFLVCPHGTIYEGRGYERGEANGGAYIDIDRTRSLGRNTAFYSIQGMLGVPDEPTVDMLISMKNLIYHLRYEKPRERQAGGLIYPHNAGGWPTECPGDHLIDQAKNGSYIDPEPPADTEPPSDTIQIISRSGWGARAPQQVAKVPASERTGFVVHYSAGPTSQTPRAIQNYHMDAQGWWDIGYNFLVDRGGRIFEGRGWDNEGSHTRSYNRSHIAVCFIGRDGDATSAAKVAIRSLYAKTNAVFGRQLSPTYHSALGSTACPGDDLRAWVRAGMPVSGLKDVVGGDGAGTGGGSVRSVASQQRAVNGLGYSPALDVDGMFGPRTEAGVKWLQARVGTAVDGIWGPNTEAAYKAYTGTGNSSNGLTSIRTVASQQRAVNGLGHSPALDVDGMFGLRTEAGVKWLQAKVGTTADGLWGSATEAAYNDFTGGDATYSDGGLTTIRSVVYQQHAVNGLGHSPALDVDGIFGPRTEAGVKWLQAEVGSVPDGLWGPDTEAAYGSYHDGSRLSVDGTFGPQTIAATQQAIGVTADGVWGPEARRALQQHLNTWAEAGLTVDGDVGPGTVKAMQGHLNKMTGAGLTVDGDWGSGTTKALQTALNQGRF
;
A
#
# COMPACT_ATOMS: atom_id res chain seq x y z
N MET A 1 -29.01 -32.06 5.70
CA MET A 1 -28.97 -30.61 6.01
C MET A 1 -28.73 -29.91 4.68
N ASP A 2 -29.80 -29.55 3.98
CA ASP A 2 -29.74 -28.77 2.74
C ASP A 2 -30.18 -27.34 3.06
N LEU A 3 -29.27 -26.49 3.53
CA LEU A 3 -29.56 -25.07 3.71
C LEU A 3 -28.27 -24.25 3.51
N LEU A 4 -28.40 -23.13 2.79
CA LEU A 4 -27.42 -22.10 2.45
C LEU A 4 -26.68 -22.33 1.11
N THR A 5 -27.20 -21.71 0.05
CA THR A 5 -26.49 -21.57 -1.23
C THR A 5 -25.47 -20.44 -1.13
N LEU A 6 -24.19 -20.75 -1.19
CA LEU A 6 -23.11 -19.77 -1.25
C LEU A 6 -23.15 -18.99 -2.58
N LYS A 7 -23.21 -17.67 -2.49
CA LYS A 7 -22.95 -16.78 -3.62
C LYS A 7 -21.79 -15.86 -3.29
N LYS A 8 -20.79 -15.85 -4.18
CA LYS A 8 -19.61 -14.98 -4.10
C LYS A 8 -19.88 -13.72 -4.90
N GLU A 9 -19.75 -12.57 -4.27
CA GLU A 9 -19.82 -11.28 -4.95
C GLU A 9 -18.43 -10.63 -4.97
N GLN A 10 -17.81 -10.53 -6.15
CA GLN A 10 -16.48 -9.93 -6.33
C GLN A 10 -16.61 -8.44 -6.67
N ARG A 11 -15.86 -7.57 -5.97
CA ARG A 11 -15.85 -6.12 -6.20
C ARG A 11 -14.56 -5.66 -6.89
N GLN A 12 -14.59 -4.45 -7.46
CA GLN A 12 -13.45 -3.84 -8.17
C GLN A 12 -12.21 -3.64 -7.28
N ASN A 13 -12.38 -3.66 -5.95
CA ASN A 13 -11.31 -3.41 -4.97
C ASN A 13 -10.68 -4.71 -4.41
N GLY A 14 -10.81 -5.84 -5.13
CA GLY A 14 -10.09 -7.09 -4.81
C GLY A 14 -10.62 -7.91 -3.62
N TRP A 15 -11.71 -7.50 -2.96
CA TRP A 15 -12.36 -8.24 -1.86
C TRP A 15 -13.74 -8.78 -2.27
N TYR A 16 -14.27 -9.75 -1.53
CA TYR A 16 -15.56 -10.38 -1.81
C TYR A 16 -16.37 -10.69 -0.55
N VAL A 17 -17.69 -10.79 -0.71
CA VAL A 17 -18.64 -11.15 0.34
C VAL A 17 -19.27 -12.51 0.05
N GLU A 18 -19.24 -13.41 1.03
CA GLU A 18 -19.99 -14.67 0.98
C GLU A 18 -21.37 -14.51 1.64
N HIS A 19 -22.41 -14.88 0.89
CA HIS A 19 -23.79 -14.85 1.36
C HIS A 19 -24.21 -16.22 1.89
N PHE A 20 -24.76 -16.25 3.09
CA PHE A 20 -25.36 -17.44 3.71
C PHE A 20 -26.82 -17.12 4.03
N SER A 21 -27.80 -17.55 3.22
CA SER A 21 -29.20 -17.09 3.40
C SER A 21 -30.29 -18.17 3.53
N ALA A 22 -31.16 -17.95 4.53
CA ALA A 22 -32.60 -17.84 4.35
C ALA A 22 -32.97 -16.34 4.46
N PRO A 23 -34.09 -15.85 3.87
CA PRO A 23 -34.42 -14.43 3.92
C PRO A 23 -34.67 -13.96 5.37
N PRO A 24 -34.16 -12.79 5.76
CA PRO A 24 -34.32 -12.27 7.12
C PRO A 24 -35.76 -11.77 7.38
N ARG A 25 -36.30 -12.03 8.58
CA ARG A 25 -37.65 -11.58 9.00
C ARG A 25 -37.77 -10.06 8.97
N GLU A 26 -38.85 -9.52 8.39
CA GLU A 26 -39.06 -8.08 8.25
C GLU A 26 -38.87 -7.31 9.56
N SER A 27 -38.25 -6.12 9.47
CA SER A 27 -38.08 -5.21 10.59
C SER A 27 -38.78 -3.89 10.30
N SER A 28 -39.58 -3.39 11.24
CA SER A 28 -40.29 -2.11 11.15
C SER A 28 -39.45 -0.91 11.62
N ARG A 29 -38.17 -1.12 11.99
CA ARG A 29 -37.32 -0.08 12.57
C ARG A 29 -36.81 0.88 11.48
N ALA A 30 -36.94 2.18 11.72
CA ALA A 30 -36.27 3.19 10.90
C ALA A 30 -34.74 3.03 11.06
N TRP A 31 -34.02 3.02 9.94
CA TRP A 31 -32.59 2.74 9.91
C TRP A 31 -31.84 3.78 9.07
N GLU A 32 -30.93 4.50 9.73
CA GLU A 32 -30.23 5.70 9.25
C GLU A 32 -28.73 5.59 9.56
N PRO A 33 -28.00 4.65 8.94
CA PRO A 33 -26.60 4.36 9.26
C PRO A 33 -25.66 5.57 9.01
N TRP A 34 -26.09 6.51 8.16
CA TRP A 34 -25.34 7.72 7.84
C TRP A 34 -25.20 8.69 9.02
N LYS A 35 -26.07 8.58 10.03
CA LYS A 35 -25.99 9.41 11.25
C LYS A 35 -24.87 8.95 12.19
N GLY A 36 -24.53 7.67 12.18
CA GLY A 36 -23.54 7.06 13.07
C GLY A 36 -22.31 6.60 12.31
N GLY A 37 -22.23 5.30 12.03
CA GLY A 37 -21.07 4.67 11.41
C GLY A 37 -21.02 3.17 11.67
N VAL A 38 -19.94 2.67 12.28
CA VAL A 38 -19.77 1.24 12.57
C VAL A 38 -19.42 0.97 14.03
N PHE A 39 -19.94 -0.13 14.58
CA PHE A 39 -19.47 -0.76 15.79
C PHE A 39 -18.59 -1.96 15.45
N ILE A 40 -17.47 -2.04 16.15
CA ILE A 40 -16.59 -3.21 16.08
C ILE A 40 -16.92 -4.13 17.25
N HIS A 41 -17.18 -5.39 16.89
CA HIS A 41 -17.41 -6.49 17.79
C HIS A 41 -16.34 -7.56 17.58
N TYR A 42 -16.30 -8.51 18.50
CA TYR A 42 -15.55 -9.74 18.36
C TYR A 42 -16.42 -10.94 18.77
N THR A 43 -15.87 -12.15 18.74
CA THR A 43 -16.62 -13.38 19.05
C THR A 43 -16.55 -13.82 20.54
N GLY A 44 -15.56 -13.41 21.35
CA GLY A 44 -15.31 -14.01 22.68
C GLY A 44 -16.37 -13.74 23.78
N SER A 45 -16.76 -14.65 24.68
CA SER A 45 -16.60 -16.12 24.79
C SER A 45 -17.96 -16.83 25.01
N ARG A 46 -18.09 -18.02 24.40
CA ARG A 46 -18.76 -19.23 24.95
C ARG A 46 -18.04 -20.51 24.53
N LEU A 47 -17.17 -20.44 23.51
CA LEU A 47 -16.00 -21.29 23.24
C LEU A 47 -15.05 -20.40 22.40
N SER A 48 -13.80 -20.18 22.82
CA SER A 48 -12.82 -19.40 22.03
C SER A 48 -12.72 -19.99 20.62
N PHE A 49 -12.70 -19.12 19.60
CA PHE A 49 -12.68 -19.53 18.20
C PHE A 49 -11.41 -19.02 17.53
N SER A 50 -10.43 -19.91 17.37
CA SER A 50 -9.20 -19.70 16.59
C SER A 50 -9.26 -20.61 15.37
N PRO A 51 -9.75 -20.14 14.21
CA PRO A 51 -9.84 -20.96 13.01
C PRO A 51 -8.47 -21.17 12.36
N ASP A 52 -8.11 -22.42 12.10
CA ASP A 52 -6.92 -22.77 11.29
C ASP A 52 -7.20 -22.67 9.78
N SER A 53 -8.47 -22.60 9.39
CA SER A 53 -8.90 -22.59 7.99
C SER A 53 -10.17 -21.78 7.74
N GLU A 54 -10.38 -21.39 6.48
CA GLU A 54 -11.63 -20.78 6.03
C GLU A 54 -12.83 -21.75 6.21
N THR A 55 -12.60 -23.06 6.10
CA THR A 55 -13.62 -24.07 6.38
C THR A 55 -14.15 -23.98 7.81
N ASP A 56 -13.28 -23.71 8.79
CA ASP A 56 -13.69 -23.56 10.19
C ASP A 56 -14.48 -22.26 10.40
N CYS A 57 -14.13 -21.20 9.67
CA CYS A 57 -14.90 -19.96 9.62
C CYS A 57 -16.32 -20.21 9.11
N ARG A 58 -16.46 -20.93 7.99
CA ARG A 58 -17.78 -21.29 7.45
C ARG A 58 -18.61 -22.13 8.43
N LYS A 59 -17.99 -23.13 9.08
CA LYS A 59 -18.66 -23.95 10.12
C LYS A 59 -19.16 -23.09 11.27
N LYS A 60 -18.36 -22.11 11.71
CA LYS A 60 -18.75 -21.18 12.77
C LYS A 60 -19.95 -20.34 12.36
N ILE A 61 -19.93 -19.73 11.16
CA ILE A 61 -21.06 -18.97 10.61
C ILE A 61 -22.33 -19.84 10.55
N ALA A 62 -22.22 -21.05 9.99
CA ALA A 62 -23.34 -21.98 9.89
C ALA A 62 -23.90 -22.38 11.27
N SER A 63 -23.05 -22.45 12.30
CA SER A 63 -23.49 -22.72 13.69
C SER A 63 -24.16 -21.53 14.37
N MET A 64 -23.80 -20.29 14.00
CA MET A 64 -24.37 -19.07 14.57
C MET A 64 -25.78 -18.81 14.06
N PHE A 65 -26.04 -19.15 12.80
CA PHE A 65 -27.33 -18.93 12.16
C PHE A 65 -28.52 -19.49 12.98
N PRO A 66 -28.61 -20.80 13.30
CA PRO A 66 -29.75 -21.32 14.07
C PRO A 66 -29.86 -20.73 15.49
N ALA A 67 -28.73 -20.39 16.12
CA ALA A 67 -28.72 -19.80 17.46
C ALA A 67 -29.29 -18.37 17.48
N HIS A 68 -29.04 -17.59 16.43
CA HIS A 68 -29.46 -16.19 16.34
C HIS A 68 -30.83 -16.04 15.65
N TYR A 69 -31.18 -16.94 14.73
CA TYR A 69 -32.33 -16.79 13.85
C TYR A 69 -33.67 -16.78 14.59
N GLU A 70 -33.82 -17.55 15.68
CA GLU A 70 -35.07 -17.58 16.45
C GLU A 70 -35.40 -16.21 17.08
N GLU A 71 -34.40 -15.57 17.66
CA GLU A 71 -34.54 -14.30 18.40
C GLU A 71 -34.48 -13.08 17.46
N SER A 72 -33.51 -13.07 16.55
CA SER A 72 -33.15 -11.89 15.76
C SER A 72 -33.62 -11.95 14.31
N GLY A 73 -34.19 -13.09 13.89
CA GLY A 73 -34.68 -13.32 12.53
C GLY A 73 -33.58 -13.41 11.47
N ASP A 74 -32.31 -13.43 11.90
CA ASP A 74 -31.06 -13.56 11.15
C ASP A 74 -29.87 -13.67 12.15
N ILE A 75 -28.64 -13.78 11.65
CA ILE A 75 -27.42 -13.49 12.43
C ILE A 75 -27.46 -12.04 12.92
N GLU A 76 -27.20 -11.77 14.20
CA GLU A 76 -27.35 -10.44 14.82
C GLU A 76 -26.47 -9.33 14.24
N TYR A 77 -25.33 -9.70 13.64
CA TYR A 77 -24.34 -8.80 13.07
C TYR A 77 -24.59 -8.53 11.59
N ASN A 78 -24.24 -7.34 11.11
CA ASN A 78 -24.33 -7.01 9.69
C ASN A 78 -23.31 -7.80 8.87
N PHE A 79 -22.07 -7.81 9.36
CA PHE A 79 -20.95 -8.46 8.70
C PHE A 79 -20.03 -9.13 9.71
N LEU A 80 -19.41 -10.22 9.28
CA LEU A 80 -18.41 -10.95 10.05
C LEU A 80 -17.14 -11.05 9.21
N VAL A 81 -15.98 -10.79 9.82
CA VAL A 81 -14.68 -10.83 9.14
C VAL A 81 -13.82 -11.87 9.82
N CYS A 82 -13.36 -12.87 9.05
CA CYS A 82 -12.52 -13.92 9.61
C CYS A 82 -11.02 -13.56 9.59
N PRO A 83 -10.18 -14.27 10.38
CA PRO A 83 -8.73 -14.09 10.38
C PRO A 83 -8.05 -14.28 9.02
N HIS A 84 -8.72 -14.95 8.07
CA HIS A 84 -8.22 -15.15 6.71
C HIS A 84 -8.62 -14.02 5.75
N GLY A 85 -9.34 -13.00 6.23
CA GLY A 85 -9.79 -11.86 5.44
C GLY A 85 -11.11 -12.07 4.69
N THR A 86 -11.76 -13.24 4.78
CA THR A 86 -13.08 -13.45 4.18
C THR A 86 -14.15 -12.67 4.96
N ILE A 87 -15.04 -11.98 4.22
CA ILE A 87 -16.18 -11.25 4.78
C ILE A 87 -17.44 -12.08 4.54
N TYR A 88 -18.17 -12.37 5.62
CA TYR A 88 -19.45 -13.05 5.62
C TYR A 88 -20.57 -12.06 5.87
N GLU A 89 -21.62 -12.16 5.09
CA GLU A 89 -22.83 -11.38 5.29
C GLU A 89 -23.75 -12.04 6.31
N GLY A 90 -24.11 -11.29 7.36
CA GLY A 90 -25.24 -11.60 8.24
C GLY A 90 -26.46 -10.81 7.80
N ARG A 91 -26.85 -9.80 8.57
CA ARG A 91 -27.99 -8.91 8.23
C ARG A 91 -27.77 -8.03 7.00
N GLY A 92 -26.54 -7.97 6.51
CA GLY A 92 -26.19 -7.22 5.32
C GLY A 92 -26.31 -5.71 5.47
N TYR A 93 -26.47 -5.04 4.33
CA TYR A 93 -26.55 -3.58 4.24
C TYR A 93 -27.98 -3.03 4.17
N GLU A 94 -28.98 -3.85 4.46
CA GLU A 94 -30.39 -3.45 4.35
C GLU A 94 -31.04 -3.15 5.72
N ARG A 95 -30.38 -3.52 6.82
CA ARG A 95 -30.94 -3.51 8.18
C ARG A 95 -29.89 -3.13 9.21
N GLY A 96 -30.31 -2.54 10.33
CA GLY A 96 -29.42 -2.33 11.48
C GLY A 96 -29.17 -3.61 12.27
N GLU A 97 -28.15 -3.59 13.12
CA GLU A 97 -27.83 -4.71 14.02
C GLU A 97 -28.99 -5.07 14.97
N ALA A 98 -29.01 -6.30 15.49
CA ALA A 98 -29.95 -6.73 16.54
C ALA A 98 -29.32 -6.75 17.94
N ASN A 99 -28.04 -6.45 18.06
CA ASN A 99 -27.27 -6.67 19.28
C ASN A 99 -27.18 -5.41 20.15
N GLY A 100 -27.74 -5.45 21.37
CA GLY A 100 -27.64 -4.34 22.34
C GLY A 100 -28.52 -3.12 22.04
N GLY A 101 -29.81 -3.20 22.37
CA GLY A 101 -30.83 -2.17 22.08
C GLY A 101 -30.73 -0.87 22.91
N ALA A 102 -29.72 -0.04 22.64
CA ALA A 102 -29.44 1.17 23.40
C ALA A 102 -29.12 2.40 22.55
N TYR A 103 -28.94 3.53 23.23
CA TYR A 103 -28.44 4.77 22.66
C TYR A 103 -26.99 5.02 23.06
N ILE A 104 -26.25 5.73 22.21
CA ILE A 104 -24.91 6.25 22.49
C ILE A 104 -24.93 7.78 22.38
N ASP A 105 -24.47 8.44 23.43
CA ASP A 105 -24.28 9.89 23.44
C ASP A 105 -23.01 10.23 22.66
N ILE A 106 -23.18 10.89 21.52
CA ILE A 106 -22.06 11.30 20.66
C ILE A 106 -21.51 12.68 21.03
N ASP A 107 -22.34 13.51 21.67
CA ASP A 107 -21.96 14.78 22.31
C ASP A 107 -23.01 15.20 23.35
N ARG A 108 -22.82 16.37 23.98
CA ARG A 108 -23.74 16.88 25.02
C ARG A 108 -25.16 17.18 24.51
N THR A 109 -25.43 17.12 23.22
CA THR A 109 -26.71 17.51 22.61
C THR A 109 -27.32 16.44 21.71
N ARG A 110 -26.62 15.33 21.42
CA ARG A 110 -27.07 14.30 20.48
C ARG A 110 -26.81 12.88 21.01
N SER A 111 -27.84 12.05 20.90
CA SER A 111 -27.81 10.61 21.19
C SER A 111 -28.31 9.82 19.98
N LEU A 112 -27.62 8.73 19.62
CA LEU A 112 -27.93 7.89 18.47
C LEU A 112 -28.28 6.47 18.90
N GLY A 113 -29.32 5.87 18.33
CA GLY A 113 -29.64 4.47 18.58
C GLY A 113 -28.62 3.55 17.90
N ARG A 114 -28.05 2.60 18.64
CA ARG A 114 -27.02 1.67 18.14
C ARG A 114 -27.55 0.82 16.98
N ASN A 115 -28.68 0.16 17.21
CA ASN A 115 -29.41 -0.64 16.22
C ASN A 115 -30.04 0.17 15.06
N THR A 116 -30.02 1.50 15.12
CA THR A 116 -30.68 2.37 14.12
C THR A 116 -29.70 3.25 13.34
N ALA A 117 -28.50 3.49 13.84
CA ALA A 117 -27.54 4.43 13.25
C ALA A 117 -26.16 3.81 12.96
N PHE A 118 -25.94 2.54 13.31
CA PHE A 118 -24.65 1.88 13.11
C PHE A 118 -24.78 0.54 12.40
N TYR A 119 -23.73 0.19 11.65
CA TYR A 119 -23.45 -1.17 11.22
C TYR A 119 -22.66 -1.89 12.31
N SER A 120 -22.83 -3.20 12.42
CA SER A 120 -22.00 -4.05 13.29
C SER A 120 -21.06 -4.94 12.47
N ILE A 121 -19.77 -4.84 12.76
CA ILE A 121 -18.72 -5.63 12.13
C ILE A 121 -18.09 -6.50 13.21
N GLN A 122 -18.29 -7.82 13.13
CA GLN A 122 -17.69 -8.77 14.07
C GLN A 122 -16.39 -9.35 13.52
N GLY A 123 -15.27 -9.13 14.21
CA GLY A 123 -14.07 -9.93 14.01
C GLY A 123 -14.26 -11.33 14.60
N MET A 124 -14.07 -12.37 13.79
CA MET A 124 -14.18 -13.76 14.23
C MET A 124 -12.92 -14.19 15.00
N LEU A 125 -12.70 -13.58 16.16
CA LEU A 125 -11.54 -13.79 17.03
C LEU A 125 -11.96 -14.36 18.39
N GLY A 126 -11.19 -15.34 18.88
CA GLY A 126 -11.17 -15.74 20.27
C GLY A 126 -10.27 -14.83 21.11
N VAL A 127 -10.37 -14.93 22.44
CA VAL A 127 -9.36 -14.39 23.35
C VAL A 127 -8.41 -15.54 23.67
N PRO A 128 -7.09 -15.37 23.58
CA PRO A 128 -6.32 -14.12 23.44
C PRO A 128 -5.81 -13.83 22.01
N ASP A 129 -6.55 -14.17 20.96
CA ASP A 129 -6.04 -14.09 19.59
C ASP A 129 -5.96 -12.63 19.10
N GLU A 130 -4.84 -12.28 18.45
CA GLU A 130 -4.67 -10.96 17.82
C GLU A 130 -5.36 -10.92 16.44
N PRO A 131 -5.91 -9.75 16.04
CA PRO A 131 -6.43 -9.59 14.69
C PRO A 131 -5.31 -9.74 13.67
N THR A 132 -5.49 -10.64 12.71
CA THR A 132 -4.56 -10.79 11.59
C THR A 132 -4.60 -9.58 10.66
N VAL A 133 -3.52 -9.40 9.90
CA VAL A 133 -3.44 -8.36 8.86
C VAL A 133 -4.59 -8.49 7.85
N ASP A 134 -4.90 -9.71 7.41
CA ASP A 134 -5.95 -9.97 6.42
C ASP A 134 -7.35 -9.60 6.97
N MET A 135 -7.62 -9.86 8.25
CA MET A 135 -8.84 -9.41 8.92
C MET A 135 -8.94 -7.88 8.93
N LEU A 136 -7.89 -7.18 9.33
CA LEU A 136 -7.89 -5.73 9.45
C LEU A 136 -8.05 -5.03 8.09
N ILE A 137 -7.41 -5.56 7.04
CA ILE A 137 -7.58 -5.08 5.66
C ILE A 137 -9.04 -5.24 5.23
N SER A 138 -9.64 -6.40 5.47
CA SER A 138 -11.03 -6.66 5.09
C SER A 138 -12.02 -5.82 5.89
N MET A 139 -11.78 -5.58 7.18
CA MET A 139 -12.57 -4.63 7.97
C MET A 139 -12.50 -3.22 7.37
N LYS A 140 -11.30 -2.75 7.02
CA LYS A 140 -11.11 -1.44 6.38
C LYS A 140 -11.87 -1.32 5.05
N ASN A 141 -11.72 -2.32 4.18
CA ASN A 141 -12.35 -2.36 2.85
C ASN A 141 -13.88 -2.40 2.96
N LEU A 142 -14.40 -3.17 3.93
CA LEU A 142 -15.82 -3.21 4.23
C LEU A 142 -16.33 -1.85 4.71
N ILE A 143 -15.63 -1.18 5.62
CA ILE A 143 -16.02 0.15 6.10
C ILE A 143 -16.00 1.16 4.95
N TYR A 144 -15.02 1.07 4.03
CA TYR A 144 -14.93 1.94 2.86
C TYR A 144 -16.16 1.75 1.97
N HIS A 145 -16.48 0.49 1.67
CA HIS A 145 -17.65 0.13 0.89
C HIS A 145 -18.94 0.67 1.51
N LEU A 146 -19.13 0.46 2.82
CA LEU A 146 -20.30 0.93 3.54
C LEU A 146 -20.40 2.45 3.57
N ARG A 147 -19.28 3.19 3.67
CA ARG A 147 -19.30 4.65 3.70
C ARG A 147 -19.47 5.30 2.34
N TYR A 148 -18.86 4.73 1.30
CA TYR A 148 -18.62 5.48 0.06
C TYR A 148 -19.22 4.84 -1.19
N GLU A 149 -19.41 3.53 -1.21
CA GLU A 149 -19.89 2.81 -2.40
C GLU A 149 -21.37 2.41 -2.31
N LYS A 150 -21.97 2.49 -1.12
CA LYS A 150 -23.42 2.25 -0.94
C LYS A 150 -24.26 3.44 -1.40
N PRO A 151 -25.52 3.20 -1.80
CA PRO A 151 -26.51 4.26 -1.98
C PRO A 151 -26.59 5.16 -0.75
N ARG A 152 -26.81 6.46 -0.95
CA ARG A 152 -26.71 7.50 0.08
C ARG A 152 -27.52 7.19 1.34
N GLU A 153 -28.69 6.60 1.19
CA GLU A 153 -29.60 6.19 2.25
C GLU A 153 -29.09 5.00 3.09
N ARG A 154 -28.11 4.25 2.56
CA ARG A 154 -27.45 3.11 3.22
C ARG A 154 -25.99 3.39 3.59
N GLN A 155 -25.47 4.57 3.31
CA GLN A 155 -24.08 4.88 3.66
C GLN A 155 -23.87 4.88 5.17
N ALA A 156 -22.75 4.32 5.62
CA ALA A 156 -22.30 4.45 7.00
C ALA A 156 -21.80 5.89 7.25
N GLY A 157 -22.08 6.42 8.43
CA GLY A 157 -21.48 7.67 8.88
C GLY A 157 -20.00 7.52 9.26
N GLY A 158 -19.39 8.63 9.68
CA GLY A 158 -17.96 8.69 9.95
C GLY A 158 -17.51 8.05 11.26
N LEU A 159 -18.40 7.64 12.17
CA LEU A 159 -18.00 7.16 13.50
C LEU A 159 -17.53 5.70 13.47
N ILE A 160 -16.48 5.40 14.23
CA ILE A 160 -16.06 4.02 14.56
C ILE A 160 -16.02 3.91 16.06
N TYR A 161 -16.77 2.96 16.61
CA TYR A 161 -16.81 2.73 18.05
C TYR A 161 -16.57 1.27 18.43
N PRO A 162 -15.96 1.02 19.60
CA PRO A 162 -15.95 -0.31 20.19
C PRO A 162 -17.33 -0.65 20.76
N HIS A 163 -17.65 -1.94 20.86
CA HIS A 163 -18.90 -2.38 21.46
C HIS A 163 -19.11 -1.91 22.91
N ASN A 164 -18.04 -1.70 23.69
CA ASN A 164 -18.10 -1.16 25.05
C ASN A 164 -18.25 0.39 25.13
N ALA A 165 -18.32 1.09 24.00
CA ALA A 165 -18.52 2.54 23.99
C ALA A 165 -19.84 2.93 24.69
N GLY A 166 -19.86 4.09 25.34
CA GLY A 166 -21.02 4.58 26.09
C GLY A 166 -21.20 3.95 27.48
N GLY A 167 -20.16 3.30 28.03
CA GLY A 167 -20.18 2.74 29.39
C GLY A 167 -20.89 1.40 29.52
N TRP A 168 -21.05 0.67 28.42
CA TRP A 168 -21.67 -0.65 28.41
C TRP A 168 -20.72 -1.69 29.04
N PRO A 169 -21.17 -2.43 30.07
CA PRO A 169 -20.32 -3.41 30.74
C PRO A 169 -20.17 -4.67 29.90
N THR A 170 -19.22 -4.65 28.96
CA THR A 170 -18.89 -5.77 28.09
C THR A 170 -17.38 -5.85 27.83
N GLU A 171 -16.84 -7.06 27.73
CA GLU A 171 -15.45 -7.32 27.32
C GLU A 171 -15.24 -7.10 25.82
N CYS A 172 -16.33 -7.05 25.03
CA CYS A 172 -16.28 -6.82 23.59
C CYS A 172 -15.87 -5.37 23.26
N PRO A 173 -14.97 -5.14 22.28
CA PRO A 173 -14.44 -6.07 21.27
C PRO A 173 -13.18 -6.85 21.65
N GLY A 174 -12.84 -6.94 22.93
CA GLY A 174 -11.61 -7.58 23.41
C GLY A 174 -10.39 -6.67 23.31
N ASP A 175 -9.35 -7.03 24.05
CA ASP A 175 -8.15 -6.20 24.24
C ASP A 175 -7.38 -5.94 22.94
N HIS A 176 -7.48 -6.83 21.94
CA HIS A 176 -6.72 -6.71 20.70
C HIS A 176 -7.44 -5.94 19.57
N LEU A 177 -8.78 -5.87 19.61
CA LEU A 177 -9.55 -5.08 18.64
C LEU A 177 -9.94 -3.70 19.17
N ILE A 178 -9.85 -3.45 20.48
CA ILE A 178 -10.23 -2.16 21.07
C ILE A 178 -9.44 -0.99 20.46
N ASP A 179 -8.16 -1.19 20.13
CA ASP A 179 -7.32 -0.16 19.53
C ASP A 179 -7.64 0.11 18.06
N GLN A 180 -8.27 -0.84 17.38
CA GLN A 180 -8.74 -0.67 16.01
C GLN A 180 -10.15 -0.06 15.98
N ALA A 181 -10.94 -0.23 17.02
CA ALA A 181 -12.32 0.20 17.09
C ALA A 181 -12.51 1.73 17.33
N LYS A 182 -11.70 2.58 16.73
CA LYS A 182 -11.75 4.04 16.88
C LYS A 182 -11.44 4.76 15.58
N ASN A 183 -11.94 5.99 15.44
CA ASN A 183 -11.56 6.88 14.34
C ASN A 183 -10.03 7.12 14.31
N GLY A 184 -9.48 7.20 13.10
CA GLY A 184 -8.04 7.32 12.85
C GLY A 184 -7.23 6.05 13.09
N SER A 185 -7.88 4.91 13.40
CA SER A 185 -7.23 3.61 13.47
C SER A 185 -6.91 3.04 12.08
N TYR A 186 -6.26 1.88 12.03
CA TYR A 186 -5.93 1.21 10.77
C TYR A 186 -7.18 0.87 9.93
N ILE A 187 -8.28 0.48 10.59
CA ILE A 187 -9.52 0.10 9.93
C ILE A 187 -10.40 1.29 9.55
N ASP A 188 -10.02 2.53 9.88
CA ASP A 188 -10.74 3.75 9.46
C ASP A 188 -10.35 4.13 8.02
N PRO A 189 -11.20 3.89 7.01
CA PRO A 189 -10.88 4.17 5.62
C PRO A 189 -11.04 5.66 5.31
N GLU A 190 -10.22 6.12 4.37
CA GLU A 190 -10.32 7.47 3.83
C GLU A 190 -11.44 7.57 2.79
N PRO A 191 -12.04 8.77 2.62
CA PRO A 191 -12.95 9.03 1.52
C PRO A 191 -12.27 8.79 0.16
N PRO A 192 -13.03 8.38 -0.87
CA PRO A 192 -12.52 8.31 -2.22
C PRO A 192 -11.90 9.65 -2.58
N ALA A 193 -10.69 9.63 -3.12
CA ALA A 193 -10.16 10.80 -3.80
C ALA A 193 -11.17 11.14 -4.91
N ASP A 194 -11.80 12.32 -4.85
CA ASP A 194 -12.59 12.84 -5.95
C ASP A 194 -11.75 12.68 -7.22
N THR A 195 -12.31 12.02 -8.23
CA THR A 195 -11.65 11.72 -9.49
C THR A 195 -11.32 13.03 -10.23
N GLU A 196 -10.16 13.62 -9.97
CA GLU A 196 -9.46 14.56 -10.86
C GLU A 196 -7.92 14.41 -10.71
N PRO A 197 -7.15 14.59 -11.81
CA PRO A 197 -5.73 14.23 -11.90
C PRO A 197 -4.81 15.14 -11.07
N PRO A 198 -3.56 14.72 -10.76
CA PRO A 198 -2.67 15.45 -9.86
C PRO A 198 -2.23 16.78 -10.47
N SER A 199 -2.27 17.86 -9.67
CA SER A 199 -1.77 19.17 -10.06
C SER A 199 -0.74 19.67 -9.05
N ASP A 200 0.38 20.20 -9.54
CA ASP A 200 1.43 20.94 -8.82
C ASP A 200 0.93 22.28 -8.21
N THR A 201 -0.33 22.33 -7.75
CA THR A 201 -0.97 23.56 -7.28
C THR A 201 -1.22 23.53 -5.77
N ILE A 202 -0.62 24.51 -5.09
CA ILE A 202 -0.94 24.85 -3.71
C ILE A 202 -2.47 25.01 -3.56
N GLN A 203 -3.07 24.22 -2.67
CA GLN A 203 -4.50 24.29 -2.39
C GLN A 203 -4.80 25.51 -1.52
N ILE A 204 -5.56 26.45 -2.07
CA ILE A 204 -6.02 27.65 -1.37
C ILE A 204 -7.53 27.54 -1.23
N ILE A 205 -8.01 27.46 0.01
CA ILE A 205 -9.44 27.46 0.33
C ILE A 205 -9.99 28.83 -0.08
N SER A 206 -10.77 28.84 -1.15
CA SER A 206 -11.34 30.06 -1.73
C SER A 206 -12.21 30.80 -0.74
N ARG A 207 -12.47 32.07 -1.02
CA ARG A 207 -13.41 32.88 -0.24
C ARG A 207 -14.78 32.21 -0.05
N SER A 208 -15.31 31.54 -1.08
CA SER A 208 -16.57 30.79 -0.95
C SER A 208 -16.39 29.54 -0.07
N GLY A 209 -15.25 28.85 -0.16
CA GLY A 209 -14.97 27.62 0.59
C GLY A 209 -14.95 27.78 2.11
N TRP A 210 -14.47 28.92 2.64
CA TRP A 210 -14.58 29.22 4.08
C TRP A 210 -15.77 30.12 4.44
N GLY A 211 -16.61 30.45 3.45
CA GLY A 211 -17.84 31.21 3.61
C GLY A 211 -17.62 32.68 3.88
N ALA A 212 -16.76 33.38 3.14
CA ALA A 212 -16.49 34.82 3.25
C ALA A 212 -17.71 35.72 3.04
N ARG A 213 -17.77 36.84 3.76
CA ARG A 213 -18.74 37.92 3.53
C ARG A 213 -18.32 38.67 2.29
N ALA A 214 -19.29 39.27 1.62
CA ALA A 214 -19.00 40.23 0.58
C ALA A 214 -18.20 41.41 1.18
N PRO A 215 -17.09 41.84 0.54
CA PRO A 215 -16.40 43.04 0.96
C PRO A 215 -17.28 44.27 0.74
N GLN A 216 -17.19 45.28 1.60
CA GLN A 216 -17.91 46.55 1.42
C GLN A 216 -17.37 47.34 0.22
N GLN A 217 -16.05 47.29 -0.01
CA GLN A 217 -15.37 47.88 -1.17
C GLN A 217 -14.10 47.08 -1.49
N VAL A 218 -13.66 47.18 -2.75
CA VAL A 218 -12.44 46.53 -3.25
C VAL A 218 -11.59 47.57 -3.97
N ALA A 219 -10.33 47.70 -3.56
CA ALA A 219 -9.32 48.48 -4.27
C ALA A 219 -8.35 47.51 -4.97
N LYS A 220 -8.23 47.61 -6.29
CA LYS A 220 -7.31 46.78 -7.09
C LYS A 220 -5.91 47.37 -7.09
N VAL A 221 -4.91 46.51 -7.10
CA VAL A 221 -3.49 46.88 -7.15
C VAL A 221 -2.84 46.23 -8.37
N PRO A 222 -2.17 47.02 -9.25
CA PRO A 222 -1.38 46.47 -10.33
C PRO A 222 -0.25 45.56 -9.83
N ALA A 223 -0.01 44.44 -10.52
CA ALA A 223 1.08 43.50 -10.21
C ALA A 223 2.46 44.18 -10.11
N SER A 224 2.71 45.21 -10.93
CA SER A 224 3.95 46.01 -10.94
C SER A 224 4.24 46.70 -9.60
N GLU A 225 3.22 46.93 -8.77
CA GLU A 225 3.37 47.61 -7.49
C GLU A 225 3.62 46.65 -6.31
N ARG A 226 3.47 45.34 -6.53
CA ARG A 226 3.67 44.29 -5.51
C ARG A 226 5.15 43.97 -5.29
N THR A 227 5.80 44.69 -4.38
CA THR A 227 7.24 44.59 -4.12
C THR A 227 7.60 43.75 -2.89
N GLY A 228 6.65 43.41 -2.02
CA GLY A 228 6.97 42.70 -0.77
C GLY A 228 5.93 41.68 -0.30
N PHE A 229 6.34 40.82 0.63
CA PHE A 229 5.51 39.80 1.25
C PHE A 229 5.69 39.88 2.76
N VAL A 230 4.61 40.20 3.49
CA VAL A 230 4.67 40.49 4.93
C VAL A 230 3.96 39.41 5.74
N VAL A 231 4.67 38.85 6.72
CA VAL A 231 4.14 37.87 7.66
C VAL A 231 3.54 38.56 8.90
N HIS A 232 2.33 38.13 9.25
CA HIS A 232 1.54 38.56 10.41
C HIS A 232 1.16 37.36 11.27
N TYR A 233 0.77 37.61 12.52
CA TYR A 233 -0.13 36.74 13.26
C TYR A 233 -1.48 37.43 13.48
N SER A 234 -2.47 36.70 14.00
CA SER A 234 -3.76 37.26 14.37
C SER A 234 -3.85 37.71 15.83
N ALA A 235 -2.88 37.34 16.67
CA ALA A 235 -2.87 37.55 18.13
C ALA A 235 -4.09 36.95 18.86
N GLY A 236 -4.78 35.99 18.24
CA GLY A 236 -5.97 35.33 18.78
C GLY A 236 -5.77 33.84 18.98
N PRO A 237 -6.74 33.10 19.53
CA PRO A 237 -6.62 31.65 19.69
C PRO A 237 -6.50 30.93 18.35
N THR A 238 -5.77 29.82 18.30
CA THR A 238 -5.59 29.00 17.08
C THR A 238 -6.89 28.38 16.55
N SER A 239 -7.95 28.33 17.36
CA SER A 239 -9.28 27.85 16.98
C SER A 239 -10.15 28.89 16.26
N GLN A 240 -9.73 30.16 16.20
CA GLN A 240 -10.53 31.17 15.54
C GLN A 240 -10.56 30.97 14.02
N THR A 241 -11.70 31.23 13.39
CA THR A 241 -11.89 31.03 11.96
C THR A 241 -11.55 32.31 11.17
N PRO A 242 -11.22 32.20 9.86
CA PRO A 242 -11.11 33.38 8.98
C PRO A 242 -12.37 34.26 9.01
N ARG A 243 -13.55 33.64 9.11
CA ARG A 243 -14.85 34.32 9.27
C ARG A 243 -14.91 35.16 10.56
N ALA A 244 -14.43 34.65 11.69
CA ALA A 244 -14.39 35.41 12.93
C ALA A 244 -13.47 36.64 12.83
N ILE A 245 -12.29 36.47 12.20
CA ILE A 245 -11.35 37.56 11.94
C ILE A 245 -11.96 38.61 11.00
N GLN A 246 -12.63 38.17 9.93
CA GLN A 246 -13.33 39.05 9.00
C GLN A 246 -14.41 39.87 9.70
N ASN A 247 -15.24 39.24 10.53
CA ASN A 247 -16.28 39.93 11.29
C ASN A 247 -15.69 40.99 12.23
N TYR A 248 -14.61 40.67 12.94
CA TYR A 248 -13.94 41.64 13.81
C TYR A 248 -13.42 42.86 13.01
N HIS A 249 -12.74 42.64 11.89
CA HIS A 249 -12.24 43.73 11.05
C HIS A 249 -13.38 44.61 10.48
N MET A 250 -14.47 44.00 10.01
CA MET A 250 -15.57 44.74 9.39
C MET A 250 -16.45 45.44 10.44
N ASP A 251 -16.86 44.73 11.47
CA ASP A 251 -17.90 45.19 12.39
C ASP A 251 -17.30 46.03 13.53
N ALA A 252 -16.12 45.67 14.04
CA ALA A 252 -15.49 46.38 15.16
C ALA A 252 -14.50 47.46 14.70
N GLN A 253 -13.82 47.26 13.56
CA GLN A 253 -12.82 48.22 13.06
C GLN A 253 -13.28 49.04 11.85
N GLY A 254 -14.47 48.75 11.31
CA GLY A 254 -15.04 49.48 10.17
C GLY A 254 -14.29 49.26 8.85
N TRP A 255 -13.53 48.18 8.73
CA TRP A 255 -12.77 47.89 7.51
C TRP A 255 -13.68 47.30 6.43
N TRP A 256 -13.30 47.50 5.17
CA TRP A 256 -14.09 47.00 4.05
C TRP A 256 -14.13 45.47 3.96
N ASP A 257 -13.14 44.79 4.52
CA ASP A 257 -13.01 43.33 4.51
C ASP A 257 -11.93 42.89 5.51
N ILE A 258 -11.71 41.58 5.65
CA ILE A 258 -10.56 40.98 6.35
C ILE A 258 -9.25 41.63 5.89
N GLY A 259 -8.38 42.07 6.81
CA GLY A 259 -7.22 42.89 6.46
C GLY A 259 -6.11 42.19 5.67
N TYR A 260 -6.08 40.86 5.61
CA TYR A 260 -4.97 40.10 5.03
C TYR A 260 -5.30 39.56 3.63
N ASN A 261 -4.28 39.40 2.78
CA ASN A 261 -4.44 38.79 1.46
C ASN A 261 -4.67 37.28 1.59
N PHE A 262 -4.00 36.64 2.54
CA PHE A 262 -4.13 35.22 2.84
C PHE A 262 -4.01 34.96 4.34
N LEU A 263 -4.52 33.81 4.79
CA LEU A 263 -4.39 33.33 6.15
C LEU A 263 -3.92 31.89 6.17
N VAL A 264 -3.19 31.51 7.22
CA VAL A 264 -2.68 30.16 7.43
C VAL A 264 -3.00 29.72 8.84
N ASP A 265 -3.61 28.55 9.01
CA ASP A 265 -3.83 27.98 10.33
C ASP A 265 -2.68 27.07 10.80
N ARG A 266 -2.81 26.54 12.01
CA ARG A 266 -1.83 25.62 12.61
C ARG A 266 -1.65 24.32 11.81
N GLY A 267 -2.64 23.91 11.02
CA GLY A 267 -2.57 22.72 10.16
C GLY A 267 -1.92 22.99 8.80
N GLY A 268 -1.55 24.24 8.50
CA GLY A 268 -1.00 24.63 7.20
C GLY A 268 -2.06 24.86 6.12
N ARG A 269 -3.35 24.89 6.47
CA ARG A 269 -4.41 25.23 5.51
C ARG A 269 -4.33 26.70 5.16
N ILE A 270 -4.33 27.00 3.86
CA ILE A 270 -4.25 28.36 3.34
C ILE A 270 -5.64 28.82 2.94
N PHE A 271 -6.07 29.97 3.47
CA PHE A 271 -7.35 30.58 3.17
C PHE A 271 -7.14 31.84 2.34
N GLU A 272 -7.89 31.97 1.25
CA GLU A 272 -7.95 33.19 0.47
C GLU A 272 -8.62 34.30 1.30
N GLY A 273 -7.86 35.33 1.64
CA GLY A 273 -8.40 36.57 2.20
C GLY A 273 -8.76 37.50 1.05
N ARG A 274 -8.05 38.62 0.95
CA ARG A 274 -8.21 39.56 -0.17
C ARG A 274 -7.58 39.08 -1.49
N GLY A 275 -6.80 38.01 -1.51
CA GLY A 275 -6.16 37.46 -2.71
C GLY A 275 -5.03 38.35 -3.26
N TRP A 276 -4.54 38.04 -4.47
CA TRP A 276 -3.36 38.71 -5.06
C TRP A 276 -3.65 40.14 -5.57
N ASP A 277 -4.83 40.36 -6.14
CA ASP A 277 -5.12 41.59 -6.91
C ASP A 277 -5.63 42.75 -6.06
N ASN A 278 -6.03 42.51 -4.82
CA ASN A 278 -6.71 43.50 -3.99
C ASN A 278 -5.80 44.07 -2.89
N GLU A 279 -5.95 45.35 -2.61
CA GLU A 279 -5.21 46.04 -1.56
C GLU A 279 -5.52 45.46 -0.18
N GLY A 280 -4.47 45.25 0.62
CA GLY A 280 -4.58 44.81 2.00
C GLY A 280 -5.10 45.90 2.95
N SER A 281 -5.30 45.54 4.21
CA SER A 281 -5.49 46.49 5.32
C SER A 281 -4.73 45.99 6.55
N HIS A 282 -3.46 45.66 6.36
CA HIS A 282 -2.63 44.94 7.32
C HIS A 282 -1.46 45.78 7.85
N THR A 283 -0.90 46.68 7.06
CA THR A 283 0.28 47.48 7.41
C THR A 283 0.19 48.83 6.71
N ARG A 284 -0.02 49.89 7.50
CA ARG A 284 -0.14 51.27 7.00
C ARG A 284 1.07 51.62 6.12
N SER A 285 0.83 52.27 4.98
CA SER A 285 1.82 52.61 3.94
C SER A 285 2.36 51.44 3.10
N TYR A 286 2.05 50.18 3.45
CA TYR A 286 2.50 48.99 2.73
C TYR A 286 1.37 48.09 2.20
N ASN A 287 0.11 48.41 2.51
CA ASN A 287 -1.09 47.68 2.06
C ASN A 287 -1.17 47.44 0.55
N ARG A 288 -0.69 48.41 -0.23
CA ARG A 288 -0.65 48.35 -1.69
C ARG A 288 0.58 47.60 -2.18
N SER A 289 1.76 47.90 -1.63
CA SER A 289 3.01 47.32 -2.11
C SER A 289 3.28 45.88 -1.65
N HIS A 290 2.64 45.42 -0.57
CA HIS A 290 2.91 44.10 0.01
C HIS A 290 1.70 43.16 -0.04
N ILE A 291 1.95 41.87 -0.24
CA ILE A 291 0.99 40.79 0.03
C ILE A 291 1.15 40.36 1.48
N ALA A 292 0.06 40.33 2.24
CA ALA A 292 0.10 39.87 3.62
C ALA A 292 -0.44 38.46 3.81
N VAL A 293 0.32 37.66 4.54
CA VAL A 293 -0.14 36.39 5.11
C VAL A 293 -0.27 36.52 6.62
N CYS A 294 -1.39 36.08 7.17
CA CYS A 294 -1.62 36.05 8.60
C CYS A 294 -1.69 34.61 9.12
N PHE A 295 -0.77 34.28 10.03
CA PHE A 295 -0.88 33.07 10.83
C PHE A 295 -1.99 33.22 11.88
N ILE A 296 -2.94 32.29 11.91
CA ILE A 296 -4.04 32.25 12.86
C ILE A 296 -3.54 31.66 14.19
N GLY A 297 -3.19 32.54 15.13
CA GLY A 297 -2.65 32.16 16.43
C GLY A 297 -1.89 33.30 17.11
N ARG A 298 -1.14 32.95 18.14
CA ARG A 298 -0.27 33.86 18.90
C ARG A 298 1.20 33.56 18.62
N ASP A 299 2.09 34.31 19.28
CA ASP A 299 3.52 34.03 19.24
C ASP A 299 3.82 32.61 19.75
N GLY A 300 4.72 31.90 19.09
CA GLY A 300 5.07 30.51 19.40
C GLY A 300 4.05 29.43 18.98
N ASP A 301 2.84 29.80 18.54
CA ASP A 301 1.83 28.82 18.10
C ASP A 301 2.09 28.26 16.69
N ALA A 302 2.93 28.94 15.90
CA ALA A 302 3.19 28.62 14.51
C ALA A 302 3.99 27.31 14.37
N THR A 303 3.28 26.26 13.96
CA THR A 303 3.86 24.94 13.67
C THR A 303 4.72 24.96 12.42
N SER A 304 5.51 23.90 12.24
CA SER A 304 6.24 23.64 10.99
C SER A 304 5.31 23.63 9.78
N ALA A 305 4.12 23.01 9.88
CA ALA A 305 3.11 23.02 8.82
C ALA A 305 2.68 24.44 8.42
N ALA A 306 2.46 25.32 9.41
CA ALA A 306 2.12 26.72 9.15
C ALA A 306 3.27 27.48 8.48
N LYS A 307 4.51 27.32 8.97
CA LYS A 307 5.71 27.95 8.40
C LYS A 307 5.98 27.48 6.97
N VAL A 308 5.79 26.18 6.68
CA VAL A 308 5.86 25.61 5.33
C VAL A 308 4.78 26.19 4.42
N ALA A 309 3.52 26.23 4.87
CA ALA A 309 2.43 26.81 4.09
C ALA A 309 2.66 28.29 3.76
N ILE A 310 3.17 29.08 4.73
CA ILE A 310 3.56 30.47 4.51
C ILE A 310 4.67 30.57 3.47
N ARG A 311 5.69 29.71 3.53
CA ARG A 311 6.79 29.70 2.56
C ARG A 311 6.33 29.27 1.16
N SER A 312 5.46 28.27 1.05
CA SER A 312 4.86 27.81 -0.21
C SER A 312 4.00 28.89 -0.83
N LEU A 313 3.22 29.61 0.00
CA LEU A 313 2.45 30.75 -0.46
C LEU A 313 3.36 31.89 -0.94
N TYR A 314 4.48 32.16 -0.27
CA TYR A 314 5.49 33.11 -0.74
C TYR A 314 6.07 32.73 -2.10
N ALA A 315 6.42 31.46 -2.31
CA ALA A 315 6.89 30.95 -3.60
C ALA A 315 5.83 31.08 -4.70
N LYS A 316 4.57 30.70 -4.42
CA LYS A 316 3.44 30.89 -5.35
C LYS A 316 3.24 32.36 -5.68
N THR A 317 3.37 33.24 -4.69
CA THR A 317 3.24 34.69 -4.86
C THR A 317 4.32 35.23 -5.80
N ASN A 318 5.57 34.78 -5.65
CA ASN A 318 6.65 35.14 -6.57
C ASN A 318 6.37 34.66 -7.99
N ALA A 319 5.84 33.44 -8.15
CA ALA A 319 5.46 32.90 -9.45
C ALA A 319 4.31 33.69 -10.11
N VAL A 320 3.28 34.04 -9.33
CA VAL A 320 2.14 34.86 -9.80
C VAL A 320 2.61 36.22 -10.34
N PHE A 321 3.59 36.84 -9.68
CA PHE A 321 4.12 38.14 -10.10
C PHE A 321 5.34 38.06 -11.02
N GLY A 322 5.82 36.86 -11.35
CA GLY A 322 7.00 36.64 -12.17
C GLY A 322 8.30 37.24 -11.59
N ARG A 323 8.35 37.51 -10.29
CA ARG A 323 9.50 38.13 -9.61
C ARG A 323 9.56 37.75 -8.14
N GLN A 324 10.74 37.88 -7.54
CA GLN A 324 10.89 37.72 -6.10
C GLN A 324 10.43 38.99 -5.35
N LEU A 325 9.44 38.84 -4.48
CA LEU A 325 8.99 39.91 -3.58
C LEU A 325 9.89 39.93 -2.34
N SER A 326 10.14 41.10 -1.75
CA SER A 326 10.94 41.24 -0.53
C SER A 326 10.21 40.60 0.67
N PRO A 327 10.74 39.53 1.29
CA PRO A 327 10.11 38.91 2.43
C PRO A 327 10.37 39.75 3.69
N THR A 328 9.33 40.00 4.47
CA THR A 328 9.40 40.81 5.69
C THR A 328 8.32 40.41 6.69
N TYR A 329 8.29 41.06 7.83
CA TYR A 329 7.37 40.81 8.93
C TYR A 329 6.87 42.15 9.49
N HIS A 330 5.68 42.16 10.09
CA HIS A 330 4.98 43.41 10.41
C HIS A 330 5.81 44.40 11.26
N SER A 331 6.50 43.91 12.30
CA SER A 331 7.36 44.73 13.17
C SER A 331 8.63 45.29 12.51
N ALA A 332 8.99 44.86 11.29
CA ALA A 332 10.02 45.55 10.51
C ALA A 332 9.49 46.80 9.79
N LEU A 333 8.17 46.90 9.61
CA LEU A 333 7.51 47.96 8.84
C LEU A 333 6.77 48.99 9.72
N GLY A 334 6.64 48.73 11.02
CA GLY A 334 5.97 49.62 11.96
C GLY A 334 6.12 49.18 13.42
N SER A 335 5.70 50.06 14.34
CA SER A 335 5.73 49.79 15.78
C SER A 335 4.60 48.83 16.19
N THR A 336 4.94 47.54 16.33
CA THR A 336 4.02 46.47 16.75
C THR A 336 4.78 45.26 17.29
N ALA A 337 4.14 44.41 18.08
CA ALA A 337 4.69 43.11 18.47
C ALA A 337 4.57 42.05 17.36
N CYS A 338 3.62 42.20 16.45
CA CYS A 338 3.33 41.27 15.36
C CYS A 338 4.58 41.04 14.45
N PRO A 339 4.88 39.81 14.01
CA PRO A 339 4.16 38.55 14.21
C PRO A 339 4.64 37.74 15.43
N GLY A 340 5.15 38.38 16.48
CA GLY A 340 5.79 37.68 17.61
C GLY A 340 7.26 37.38 17.34
N ASP A 341 7.98 36.94 18.37
CA ASP A 341 9.41 36.66 18.29
C ASP A 341 9.71 35.41 17.46
N ASP A 342 8.86 34.38 17.50
CA ASP A 342 9.08 33.13 16.75
C ASP A 342 9.05 33.36 15.23
N LEU A 343 7.94 33.90 14.71
CA LEU A 343 7.81 34.19 13.28
C LEU A 343 8.76 35.30 12.83
N ARG A 344 9.06 36.28 13.70
CA ARG A 344 10.06 37.32 13.40
C ARG A 344 11.46 36.72 13.21
N ALA A 345 11.91 35.89 14.15
CA ALA A 345 13.18 35.21 14.05
C ALA A 345 13.24 34.33 12.79
N TRP A 346 12.16 33.61 12.52
CA TRP A 346 12.04 32.78 11.32
C TRP A 346 12.11 33.59 10.01
N VAL A 347 11.36 34.68 9.87
CA VAL A 347 11.42 35.51 8.66
C VAL A 347 12.79 36.18 8.50
N ARG A 348 13.38 36.70 9.60
CA ARG A 348 14.75 37.27 9.59
C ARG A 348 15.79 36.27 9.11
N ALA A 349 15.60 35.00 9.43
CA ALA A 349 16.47 33.92 8.99
C ALA A 349 16.23 33.51 7.51
N GLY A 350 15.44 34.26 6.75
CA GLY A 350 15.14 34.02 5.33
C GLY A 350 13.87 33.19 5.07
N MET A 351 12.98 33.09 6.08
CA MET A 351 11.92 32.07 6.11
C MET A 351 12.50 30.67 5.85
N PRO A 352 13.55 30.28 6.60
CA PRO A 352 14.26 29.04 6.32
C PRO A 352 13.34 27.89 6.70
N VAL A 353 13.22 26.93 5.82
CA VAL A 353 12.87 25.58 6.23
C VAL A 353 14.12 24.97 6.85
N SER A 354 14.52 25.45 8.04
CA SER A 354 15.78 25.06 8.68
C SER A 354 15.78 23.57 9.01
N GLY A 355 16.87 22.81 8.77
CA GLY A 355 18.22 23.22 8.32
C GLY A 355 18.43 23.27 6.79
N LEU A 356 19.16 24.23 6.18
CA LEU A 356 20.28 25.07 6.63
C LEU A 356 20.38 26.38 5.80
N LYS A 357 21.29 27.28 6.23
CA LYS A 357 21.63 28.63 5.72
C LYS A 357 22.47 28.64 4.42
N ASP A 358 22.29 29.75 3.67
CA ASP A 358 23.09 30.44 2.62
C ASP A 358 23.66 29.59 1.45
N VAL A 359 23.52 29.97 0.16
CA VAL A 359 23.77 31.29 -0.46
C VAL A 359 22.84 31.52 -1.65
N VAL A 360 22.33 32.75 -1.80
CA VAL A 360 21.70 33.24 -3.03
C VAL A 360 22.79 33.68 -4.02
N GLY A 361 22.73 33.13 -5.24
CA GLY A 361 22.96 33.84 -6.51
C GLY A 361 24.40 33.94 -7.03
N GLY A 362 24.60 33.47 -8.27
CA GLY A 362 25.77 33.81 -9.09
C GLY A 362 26.23 32.70 -10.03
N ASP A 363 25.61 32.63 -11.20
CA ASP A 363 26.17 32.38 -12.53
C ASP A 363 27.43 31.50 -12.63
N GLY A 364 27.30 30.34 -13.29
CA GLY A 364 28.43 29.64 -13.92
C GLY A 364 28.84 28.31 -13.30
N ALA A 365 28.63 27.24 -14.07
CA ALA A 365 29.36 25.97 -14.10
C ALA A 365 29.85 25.31 -12.79
N GLY A 366 29.28 24.13 -12.48
CA GLY A 366 30.06 22.98 -12.00
C GLY A 366 29.93 22.58 -10.52
N THR A 367 29.56 21.30 -10.33
CA THR A 367 29.76 20.40 -9.17
C THR A 367 28.78 20.46 -7.97
N GLY A 368 27.83 19.50 -8.00
CA GLY A 368 27.29 18.71 -6.88
C GLY A 368 26.95 19.36 -5.52
N GLY A 369 25.65 19.66 -5.29
CA GLY A 369 25.06 19.97 -3.98
C GLY A 369 23.52 19.96 -4.05
N GLY A 370 22.87 19.02 -3.36
CA GLY A 370 21.51 18.52 -3.67
C GLY A 370 20.32 19.46 -3.42
N SER A 371 19.46 19.57 -4.43
CA SER A 371 18.09 20.08 -4.34
C SER A 371 17.24 19.21 -3.40
N VAL A 372 16.52 19.81 -2.44
CA VAL A 372 15.52 19.11 -1.63
C VAL A 372 14.29 18.82 -2.50
N ARG A 373 13.84 17.57 -2.51
CA ARG A 373 12.75 17.11 -3.39
C ARG A 373 11.38 17.73 -3.00
N SER A 374 10.50 17.93 -3.98
CA SER A 374 9.14 18.45 -3.78
C SER A 374 8.32 17.57 -2.82
N VAL A 375 7.29 18.10 -2.15
CA VAL A 375 6.45 17.32 -1.21
C VAL A 375 5.84 16.09 -1.88
N ALA A 376 5.37 16.21 -3.12
CA ALA A 376 4.93 15.06 -3.91
C ALA A 376 6.05 14.02 -4.10
N SER A 377 7.29 14.46 -4.30
CA SER A 377 8.45 13.56 -4.39
C SER A 377 8.87 12.98 -3.03
N GLN A 378 8.60 13.68 -1.92
CA GLN A 378 8.76 13.15 -0.56
C GLN A 378 7.72 12.07 -0.30
N GLN A 379 6.45 12.33 -0.60
CA GLN A 379 5.34 11.36 -0.50
C GLN A 379 5.63 10.12 -1.35
N ARG A 380 6.05 10.29 -2.62
CA ARG A 380 6.48 9.16 -3.47
C ARG A 380 7.65 8.37 -2.88
N ALA A 381 8.58 9.03 -2.21
CA ALA A 381 9.75 8.38 -1.63
C ALA A 381 9.44 7.66 -0.32
N VAL A 382 8.60 8.25 0.52
CA VAL A 382 8.00 7.60 1.69
C VAL A 382 7.21 6.35 1.27
N ASN A 383 6.35 6.47 0.26
CA ASN A 383 5.58 5.35 -0.27
C ASN A 383 6.47 4.30 -0.93
N GLY A 384 7.47 4.72 -1.69
CA GLY A 384 8.42 3.85 -2.37
C GLY A 384 9.28 3.02 -1.43
N LEU A 385 9.46 3.49 -0.18
CA LEU A 385 10.09 2.69 0.88
C LEU A 385 9.08 1.87 1.68
N GLY A 386 7.78 2.03 1.51
CA GLY A 386 6.81 1.15 2.14
C GLY A 386 5.95 1.69 3.25
N TYR A 387 5.78 3.00 3.32
CA TYR A 387 4.85 3.57 4.29
C TYR A 387 3.42 3.11 4.01
N SER A 388 2.76 2.56 5.04
CA SER A 388 1.41 2.02 4.95
C SER A 388 0.49 2.60 6.02
N PRO A 389 -0.72 3.06 5.66
CA PRO A 389 -1.21 3.23 4.28
C PRO A 389 -0.36 4.25 3.50
N ALA A 390 -0.22 4.03 2.19
CA ALA A 390 0.52 4.94 1.32
C ALA A 390 -0.02 6.37 1.47
N LEU A 391 0.88 7.35 1.45
CA LEU A 391 0.51 8.75 1.38
C LEU A 391 -0.14 9.06 0.04
N ASP A 392 -1.19 9.87 0.05
CA ASP A 392 -1.64 10.51 -1.17
C ASP A 392 -0.51 11.39 -1.72
N VAL A 393 -0.24 11.27 -3.01
CA VAL A 393 0.75 12.10 -3.70
C VAL A 393 0.07 13.37 -4.19
N ASP A 394 -0.42 14.15 -3.23
CA ASP A 394 -1.19 15.37 -3.43
C ASP A 394 -0.33 16.64 -3.42
N GLY A 395 0.97 16.51 -3.10
CA GLY A 395 1.90 17.62 -2.98
C GLY A 395 1.71 18.48 -1.73
N MET A 396 0.87 18.06 -0.78
CA MET A 396 0.57 18.76 0.47
C MET A 396 1.33 18.17 1.66
N PHE A 397 2.00 19.04 2.42
CA PHE A 397 2.72 18.62 3.61
C PHE A 397 1.78 18.66 4.83
N GLY A 398 0.90 17.67 4.91
CA GLY A 398 -0.05 17.49 6.01
C GLY A 398 0.48 16.57 7.13
N PRO A 399 -0.30 16.36 8.21
CA PRO A 399 0.08 15.50 9.33
C PRO A 399 0.44 14.07 8.93
N ARG A 400 -0.14 13.54 7.84
CA ARG A 400 0.21 12.21 7.29
C ARG A 400 1.56 12.22 6.61
N THR A 401 1.83 13.25 5.80
CA THR A 401 3.14 13.44 5.18
C THR A 401 4.22 13.60 6.25
N GLU A 402 3.97 14.39 7.30
CA GLU A 402 4.86 14.51 8.46
C GLU A 402 5.10 13.15 9.14
N ALA A 403 4.04 12.38 9.41
CA ALA A 403 4.15 11.04 10.00
C ALA A 403 4.93 10.07 9.10
N GLY A 404 4.71 10.13 7.79
CA GLY A 404 5.44 9.35 6.79
C GLY A 404 6.91 9.72 6.68
N VAL A 405 7.24 11.01 6.81
CA VAL A 405 8.62 11.47 6.88
C VAL A 405 9.27 11.04 8.20
N LYS A 406 8.59 11.13 9.35
CA LYS A 406 9.13 10.63 10.63
C LYS A 406 9.42 9.13 10.57
N TRP A 407 8.48 8.37 10.01
CA TRP A 407 8.63 6.94 9.79
C TRP A 407 9.84 6.64 8.90
N LEU A 408 10.01 7.39 7.80
CA LEU A 408 11.12 7.21 6.88
C LEU A 408 12.44 7.54 7.59
N GLN A 409 12.50 8.65 8.31
CA GLN A 409 13.68 9.09 9.03
C GLN A 409 14.16 8.07 10.06
N ALA A 410 13.22 7.48 10.81
CA ALA A 410 13.51 6.41 11.75
C ALA A 410 14.12 5.18 11.06
N ARG A 411 13.66 4.87 9.84
CA ARG A 411 14.08 3.72 9.05
C ARG A 411 15.40 3.92 8.31
N VAL A 412 15.64 5.11 7.75
CA VAL A 412 16.90 5.43 7.04
C VAL A 412 18.02 5.90 7.97
N GLY A 413 17.77 5.94 9.29
CA GLY A 413 18.79 6.23 10.30
C GLY A 413 19.19 7.71 10.40
N THR A 414 18.22 8.62 10.38
CA THR A 414 18.45 10.07 10.56
C THR A 414 17.57 10.64 11.68
N ALA A 415 17.77 11.90 12.03
CA ALA A 415 16.98 12.56 13.07
C ALA A 415 15.47 12.56 12.72
N VAL A 416 14.64 12.11 13.65
CA VAL A 416 13.18 11.96 13.47
C VAL A 416 12.48 13.27 13.83
N ASP A 417 12.57 14.26 12.96
CA ASP A 417 11.97 15.59 13.15
C ASP A 417 10.68 15.78 12.32
N GLY A 418 10.38 14.86 11.40
CA GLY A 418 9.23 14.90 10.50
C GLY A 418 9.33 15.90 9.38
N ILE A 419 10.54 16.39 9.08
CA ILE A 419 10.81 17.38 8.05
C ILE A 419 11.81 16.79 7.07
N TRP A 420 11.46 16.75 5.78
CA TRP A 420 12.37 16.27 4.75
C TRP A 420 13.42 17.33 4.41
N GLY A 421 14.49 17.41 5.20
CA GLY A 421 15.63 18.28 4.99
C GLY A 421 16.81 17.59 4.27
N PRO A 422 17.93 18.29 4.04
CA PRO A 422 19.13 17.73 3.41
C PRO A 422 19.67 16.45 4.07
N ASN A 423 19.55 16.33 5.39
CA ASN A 423 19.96 15.13 6.12
C ASN A 423 19.02 13.94 5.86
N THR A 424 17.71 14.19 5.70
CA THR A 424 16.74 13.17 5.30
C THR A 424 16.96 12.78 3.84
N GLU A 425 17.22 13.75 2.98
CA GLU A 425 17.55 13.54 1.56
C GLU A 425 18.83 12.71 1.40
N ALA A 426 19.88 13.03 2.16
CA ALA A 426 21.16 12.32 2.15
C ALA A 426 21.02 10.90 2.74
N ALA A 427 20.32 10.75 3.87
CA ALA A 427 20.08 9.43 4.47
C ALA A 427 19.20 8.55 3.58
N TYR A 428 18.13 9.09 3.02
CA TYR A 428 17.33 8.42 2.00
C TYR A 428 18.20 8.00 0.82
N LYS A 429 18.99 8.91 0.24
CA LYS A 429 19.87 8.61 -0.90
C LYS A 429 20.96 7.59 -0.57
N ALA A 430 21.52 7.61 0.63
CA ALA A 430 22.48 6.62 1.09
C ALA A 430 21.82 5.24 1.25
N TYR A 431 20.61 5.22 1.82
CA TYR A 431 19.78 4.03 1.96
C TYR A 431 19.37 3.46 0.60
N THR A 432 19.04 4.33 -0.37
CA THR A 432 18.60 3.95 -1.71
C THR A 432 19.70 3.80 -2.77
N GLY A 433 20.92 4.24 -2.47
CA GLY A 433 22.02 4.40 -3.43
C GLY A 433 21.93 5.70 -4.26
N THR A 434 23.06 6.41 -4.44
CA THR A 434 23.20 7.55 -5.36
C THR A 434 23.80 7.11 -6.68
N GLY A 435 23.10 7.29 -7.80
CA GLY A 435 23.66 7.06 -9.11
C GLY A 435 24.78 8.04 -9.46
N ASN A 436 26.04 7.59 -9.39
CA ASN A 436 27.11 7.81 -10.39
C ASN A 436 28.42 7.10 -9.98
N SER A 437 28.71 5.93 -10.56
CA SER A 437 29.99 5.53 -11.20
C SER A 437 30.29 4.01 -11.12
N SER A 438 30.83 3.53 -12.24
CA SER A 438 31.67 2.33 -12.52
C SER A 438 31.24 0.90 -12.13
N ASN A 439 30.42 0.66 -11.10
CA ASN A 439 29.93 -0.70 -10.76
C ASN A 439 28.39 -0.83 -10.81
N GLY A 440 27.72 0.09 -11.51
CA GLY A 440 26.45 -0.19 -12.19
C GLY A 440 25.17 -0.43 -11.37
N LEU A 441 25.16 -0.40 -10.03
CA LEU A 441 23.89 -0.54 -9.30
C LEU A 441 23.12 0.78 -9.23
N THR A 442 22.34 1.05 -10.27
CA THR A 442 21.35 2.12 -10.32
C THR A 442 19.93 1.56 -10.10
N SER A 443 19.14 2.27 -9.30
CA SER A 443 17.70 2.09 -8.99
C SER A 443 17.31 0.86 -8.15
N ILE A 444 16.88 1.10 -6.90
CA ILE A 444 16.07 0.15 -6.13
C ILE A 444 14.91 -0.34 -7.00
N ARG A 445 14.67 -1.66 -6.97
CA ARG A 445 13.51 -2.33 -7.58
C ARG A 445 12.20 -1.60 -7.28
N THR A 446 11.34 -1.45 -8.29
CA THR A 446 9.94 -1.05 -8.03
C THR A 446 9.30 -2.02 -7.04
N VAL A 447 8.31 -1.59 -6.26
CA VAL A 447 7.63 -2.46 -5.28
C VAL A 447 7.12 -3.76 -5.93
N ALA A 448 6.55 -3.67 -7.13
CA ALA A 448 6.15 -4.85 -7.91
C ALA A 448 7.33 -5.79 -8.20
N SER A 449 8.51 -5.23 -8.49
CA SER A 449 9.72 -6.03 -8.71
C SER A 449 10.28 -6.63 -7.42
N GLN A 450 10.09 -5.96 -6.28
CA GLN A 450 10.41 -6.52 -4.95
C GLN A 450 9.47 -7.69 -4.63
N GLN A 451 8.16 -7.51 -4.82
CA GLN A 451 7.14 -8.57 -4.65
C GLN A 451 7.45 -9.79 -5.52
N ARG A 452 7.82 -9.58 -6.79
CA ARG A 452 8.25 -10.66 -7.69
C ARG A 452 9.55 -11.34 -7.22
N ALA A 453 10.52 -10.59 -6.70
CA ALA A 453 11.76 -11.15 -6.17
C ALA A 453 11.52 -12.00 -4.91
N VAL A 454 10.67 -11.52 -3.99
CA VAL A 454 10.20 -12.26 -2.82
C VAL A 454 9.50 -13.57 -3.23
N ASN A 455 8.56 -13.49 -4.16
CA ASN A 455 7.87 -14.67 -4.69
C ASN A 455 8.81 -15.62 -5.43
N GLY A 456 9.79 -15.08 -6.15
CA GLY A 456 10.78 -15.85 -6.91
C GLY A 456 11.68 -16.72 -6.02
N LEU A 457 11.95 -16.30 -4.77
CA LEU A 457 12.62 -17.14 -3.77
C LEU A 457 11.67 -18.13 -3.08
N GLY A 458 10.37 -18.06 -3.38
CA GLY A 458 9.37 -19.03 -2.91
C GLY A 458 8.46 -18.54 -1.79
N HIS A 459 8.49 -17.26 -1.38
CA HIS A 459 7.64 -16.79 -0.27
C HIS A 459 6.18 -17.28 -0.36
N SER A 460 5.66 -17.87 0.72
CA SER A 460 4.31 -18.42 0.79
C SER A 460 3.51 -17.87 1.99
N PRO A 461 2.24 -17.44 1.79
CA PRO A 461 1.57 -17.32 0.49
C PRO A 461 2.27 -16.31 -0.41
N ALA A 462 2.21 -16.52 -1.72
CA ALA A 462 2.79 -15.59 -2.68
C ALA A 462 2.18 -14.19 -2.49
N LEU A 463 3.02 -13.17 -2.57
CA LEU A 463 2.59 -11.79 -2.52
C LEU A 463 1.82 -11.45 -3.81
N ASP A 464 0.74 -10.69 -3.66
CA ASP A 464 0.08 -10.05 -4.79
C ASP A 464 1.06 -9.04 -5.42
N VAL A 465 1.28 -9.13 -6.74
CA VAL A 465 2.16 -8.21 -7.46
C VAL A 465 1.35 -6.98 -7.90
N ASP A 466 0.95 -6.19 -6.92
CA ASP A 466 0.10 -5.01 -7.08
C ASP A 466 0.89 -3.70 -7.11
N GLY A 467 2.20 -3.75 -6.84
CA GLY A 467 3.04 -2.57 -6.75
C GLY A 467 2.80 -1.71 -5.50
N MET A 468 2.00 -2.21 -4.54
CA MET A 468 1.73 -1.57 -3.27
C MET A 468 2.55 -2.20 -2.15
N PHE A 469 3.26 -1.37 -1.41
CA PHE A 469 4.10 -1.85 -0.31
C PHE A 469 3.27 -1.84 0.97
N GLY A 470 2.48 -2.90 1.15
CA GLY A 470 1.65 -3.13 2.34
C GLY A 470 2.33 -4.03 3.37
N LEU A 471 1.61 -4.36 4.44
CA LEU A 471 2.10 -5.23 5.52
C LEU A 471 2.54 -6.62 5.01
N ARG A 472 1.86 -7.17 3.99
CA ARG A 472 2.26 -8.42 3.33
C ARG A 472 3.60 -8.27 2.61
N THR A 473 3.79 -7.17 1.86
CA THR A 473 5.05 -6.87 1.19
C THR A 473 6.17 -6.65 2.20
N GLU A 474 5.95 -5.90 3.29
CA GLU A 474 6.94 -5.73 4.36
C GLU A 474 7.35 -7.07 4.97
N ALA A 475 6.38 -7.93 5.31
CA ALA A 475 6.64 -9.26 5.86
C ALA A 475 7.42 -10.14 4.87
N GLY A 476 7.06 -10.10 3.59
CA GLY A 476 7.76 -10.86 2.55
C GLY A 476 9.19 -10.37 2.30
N VAL A 477 9.43 -9.06 2.41
CA VAL A 477 10.80 -8.51 2.37
C VAL A 477 11.59 -8.93 3.60
N LYS A 478 11.01 -8.89 4.82
CA LYS A 478 11.67 -9.40 6.04
C LYS A 478 12.06 -10.87 5.90
N TRP A 479 11.15 -11.68 5.37
CA TRP A 479 11.40 -13.08 5.10
C TRP A 479 12.56 -13.24 4.11
N LEU A 480 12.55 -12.52 2.99
CA LEU A 480 13.63 -12.58 2.00
C LEU A 480 14.96 -12.15 2.61
N GLN A 481 14.97 -11.08 3.39
CA GLN A 481 16.18 -10.56 4.06
C GLN A 481 16.79 -11.58 5.02
N ALA A 482 15.95 -12.26 5.81
CA ALA A 482 16.39 -13.35 6.68
C ALA A 482 16.98 -14.52 5.87
N LYS A 483 16.46 -14.78 4.67
CA LYS A 483 16.94 -15.84 3.78
C LYS A 483 18.26 -15.48 3.09
N VAL A 484 18.43 -14.26 2.60
CA VAL A 484 19.66 -13.81 1.92
C VAL A 484 20.73 -13.27 2.87
N GLY A 485 20.52 -13.36 4.20
CA GLY A 485 21.53 -13.04 5.20
C GLY A 485 21.76 -11.54 5.44
N THR A 486 20.72 -10.72 5.30
CA THR A 486 20.78 -9.28 5.62
C THR A 486 19.82 -8.93 6.76
N THR A 487 19.88 -7.69 7.25
CA THR A 487 19.00 -7.22 8.32
C THR A 487 17.53 -7.30 7.88
N ALA A 488 16.70 -8.04 8.62
CA ALA A 488 15.27 -8.21 8.35
C ALA A 488 14.45 -6.98 8.80
N ASP A 489 14.76 -5.81 8.24
CA ASP A 489 14.09 -4.54 8.56
C ASP A 489 12.76 -4.34 7.78
N GLY A 490 12.50 -5.19 6.78
CA GLY A 490 11.30 -5.15 5.94
C GLY A 490 11.34 -4.06 4.90
N LEU A 491 12.53 -3.61 4.52
CA LEU A 491 12.74 -2.54 3.56
C LEU A 491 13.76 -2.95 2.50
N TRP A 492 13.42 -2.73 1.24
CA TRP A 492 14.31 -3.09 0.14
C TRP A 492 15.34 -2.00 -0.15
N GLY A 493 16.33 -1.86 0.73
CA GLY A 493 17.47 -0.96 0.55
C GLY A 493 18.59 -1.54 -0.34
N SER A 494 19.66 -0.76 -0.55
CA SER A 494 20.84 -1.18 -1.32
C SER A 494 21.52 -2.44 -0.76
N ALA A 495 21.53 -2.62 0.56
CA ALA A 495 22.05 -3.83 1.20
C ALA A 495 21.20 -5.07 0.91
N THR A 496 19.87 -4.93 0.87
CA THR A 496 18.95 -6.02 0.48
C THR A 496 19.12 -6.35 -0.99
N GLU A 497 19.26 -5.35 -1.84
CA GLU A 497 19.51 -5.52 -3.26
C GLU A 497 20.83 -6.24 -3.53
N ALA A 498 21.92 -5.82 -2.86
CA ALA A 498 23.22 -6.48 -2.98
C ALA A 498 23.16 -7.94 -2.50
N ALA A 499 22.61 -8.19 -1.31
CA ALA A 499 22.47 -9.54 -0.77
C ALA A 499 21.60 -10.44 -1.66
N TYR A 500 20.52 -9.90 -2.22
CA TYR A 500 19.69 -10.63 -3.18
C TYR A 500 20.44 -10.95 -4.48
N ASN A 501 21.20 -10.00 -5.04
CA ASN A 501 21.97 -10.24 -6.27
C ASN A 501 23.14 -11.22 -6.04
N ASP A 502 23.85 -11.11 -4.92
CA ASP A 502 24.89 -12.06 -4.51
C ASP A 502 24.29 -13.47 -4.35
N PHE A 503 23.12 -13.58 -3.70
CA PHE A 503 22.44 -14.85 -3.52
C PHE A 503 21.93 -15.47 -4.84
N THR A 504 21.48 -14.64 -5.79
CA THR A 504 20.88 -15.08 -7.06
C THR A 504 21.85 -15.13 -8.24
N GLY A 505 23.10 -14.68 -8.08
CA GLY A 505 24.19 -14.80 -9.05
C GLY A 505 24.07 -13.93 -10.32
N GLY A 506 23.38 -12.78 -10.27
CA GLY A 506 23.06 -11.99 -11.47
C GLY A 506 23.61 -10.54 -11.51
N ASP A 507 24.36 -10.22 -12.57
CA ASP A 507 24.52 -8.89 -13.17
C ASP A 507 23.22 -8.55 -13.95
N ALA A 508 22.20 -7.99 -13.30
CA ALA A 508 20.90 -7.78 -13.93
C ALA A 508 20.71 -6.34 -14.46
N THR A 509 20.82 -6.16 -15.78
CA THR A 509 20.18 -5.05 -16.48
C THR A 509 18.67 -5.11 -16.25
N TYR A 510 18.14 -4.08 -15.59
CA TYR A 510 16.73 -3.96 -15.23
C TYR A 510 15.84 -3.68 -16.45
N SER A 511 15.15 -4.71 -16.92
CA SER A 511 13.86 -4.56 -17.61
C SER A 511 12.94 -5.68 -17.16
N ASP A 512 11.89 -5.31 -16.42
CA ASP A 512 10.73 -6.11 -16.02
C ASP A 512 10.86 -7.19 -14.94
N GLY A 513 11.95 -7.20 -14.17
CA GLY A 513 11.99 -7.76 -12.81
C GLY A 513 11.26 -9.10 -12.66
N GLY A 514 11.89 -10.20 -13.04
CA GLY A 514 11.35 -11.52 -12.72
C GLY A 514 11.70 -12.62 -13.70
N LEU A 515 12.98 -12.81 -13.99
CA LEU A 515 13.53 -14.14 -14.28
C LEU A 515 14.94 -14.15 -13.72
N THR A 516 15.07 -14.51 -12.44
CA THR A 516 16.31 -15.16 -12.01
C THR A 516 16.35 -16.51 -12.72
N THR A 517 17.54 -17.05 -12.98
CA THR A 517 17.74 -18.41 -13.51
C THR A 517 17.27 -19.52 -12.56
N ILE A 518 16.47 -19.17 -11.54
CA ILE A 518 16.07 -20.00 -10.41
C ILE A 518 14.83 -20.83 -10.78
N ARG A 519 14.93 -22.11 -10.49
CA ARG A 519 13.89 -23.13 -10.66
C ARG A 519 12.62 -22.75 -9.87
N SER A 520 11.44 -22.81 -10.49
CA SER A 520 10.17 -22.56 -9.79
C SER A 520 9.96 -23.57 -8.66
N VAL A 521 9.20 -23.20 -7.63
CA VAL A 521 8.93 -24.08 -6.47
C VAL A 521 8.40 -25.45 -6.88
N VAL A 522 7.48 -25.49 -7.85
CA VAL A 522 6.95 -26.74 -8.45
C VAL A 522 8.10 -27.61 -8.97
N TYR A 523 9.03 -27.03 -9.73
CA TYR A 523 10.17 -27.77 -10.25
C TYR A 523 11.21 -28.13 -9.19
N GLN A 524 11.33 -27.35 -8.11
CA GLN A 524 12.16 -27.73 -6.96
C GLN A 524 11.56 -28.95 -6.26
N GLN A 525 10.25 -28.95 -6.01
CA GLN A 525 9.53 -30.08 -5.41
C GLN A 525 9.65 -31.35 -6.28
N HIS A 526 9.51 -31.20 -7.61
CA HIS A 526 9.76 -32.30 -8.54
C HIS A 526 11.20 -32.81 -8.48
N ALA A 527 12.19 -31.93 -8.41
CA ALA A 527 13.60 -32.34 -8.34
C ALA A 527 13.91 -33.09 -7.03
N VAL A 528 13.40 -32.59 -5.90
CA VAL A 528 13.52 -33.24 -4.59
C VAL A 528 12.89 -34.64 -4.61
N ASN A 529 11.67 -34.75 -5.14
CA ASN A 529 10.98 -36.04 -5.28
C ASN A 529 11.70 -36.97 -6.27
N GLY A 530 12.22 -36.42 -7.37
CA GLY A 530 12.91 -37.14 -8.42
C GLY A 530 14.20 -37.81 -7.95
N LEU A 531 14.91 -37.21 -6.98
CA LEU A 531 16.06 -37.84 -6.32
C LEU A 531 15.68 -38.86 -5.23
N GLY A 532 14.39 -39.04 -4.94
CA GLY A 532 13.91 -40.06 -4.01
C GLY A 532 13.71 -39.61 -2.56
N HIS A 533 13.50 -38.30 -2.31
CA HIS A 533 13.13 -37.80 -0.99
C HIS A 533 11.90 -38.52 -0.42
N SER A 534 11.98 -38.96 0.84
CA SER A 534 10.90 -39.70 1.51
C SER A 534 10.54 -39.10 2.88
N PRO A 535 9.26 -38.79 3.15
CA PRO A 535 8.13 -38.90 2.23
C PRO A 535 8.24 -37.90 1.06
N ALA A 536 7.65 -38.25 -0.09
CA ALA A 536 7.58 -37.34 -1.23
C ALA A 536 6.85 -36.05 -0.83
N LEU A 537 7.33 -34.92 -1.37
CA LEU A 537 6.70 -33.62 -1.23
C LEU A 537 5.42 -33.55 -2.07
N ASP A 538 4.41 -32.87 -1.55
CA ASP A 538 3.27 -32.44 -2.34
C ASP A 538 3.73 -31.39 -3.36
N VAL A 539 3.40 -31.60 -4.65
CA VAL A 539 3.76 -30.64 -5.72
C VAL A 539 2.63 -29.63 -5.86
N ASP A 540 2.60 -28.68 -4.93
CA ASP A 540 1.58 -27.64 -4.81
C ASP A 540 2.09 -26.25 -5.21
N GLY A 541 3.39 -26.13 -5.53
CA GLY A 541 4.03 -24.86 -5.83
C GLY A 541 4.21 -23.95 -4.61
N ILE A 542 3.98 -24.46 -3.40
CA ILE A 542 4.11 -23.74 -2.14
C ILE A 542 5.48 -24.03 -1.50
N PHE A 543 6.28 -22.98 -1.26
CA PHE A 543 7.53 -23.13 -0.53
C PHE A 543 7.28 -23.12 0.98
N GLY A 544 6.69 -24.20 1.47
CA GLY A 544 6.48 -24.41 2.90
C GLY A 544 7.70 -24.98 3.62
N PRO A 545 7.63 -25.17 4.95
CA PRO A 545 8.69 -25.81 5.74
C PRO A 545 9.09 -27.21 5.22
N ARG A 546 8.14 -27.93 4.62
CA ARG A 546 8.40 -29.23 3.96
C ARG A 546 9.25 -29.09 2.71
N THR A 547 8.94 -28.11 1.85
CA THR A 547 9.71 -27.84 0.64
C THR A 547 11.11 -27.35 1.00
N GLU A 548 11.25 -26.45 1.99
CA GLU A 548 12.56 -26.02 2.49
C GLU A 548 13.39 -27.21 3.00
N ALA A 549 12.80 -28.09 3.82
CA ALA A 549 13.49 -29.29 4.32
C ALA A 549 13.89 -30.24 3.19
N GLY A 550 13.02 -30.42 2.19
CA GLY A 550 13.31 -31.24 1.02
C GLY A 550 14.42 -30.66 0.15
N VAL A 551 14.47 -29.33 -0.03
CA VAL A 551 15.57 -28.67 -0.74
C VAL A 551 16.87 -28.79 0.05
N LYS A 552 16.88 -28.63 1.38
CA LYS A 552 18.08 -28.90 2.22
C LYS A 552 18.59 -30.32 2.04
N TRP A 553 17.67 -31.29 2.03
CA TRP A 553 18.02 -32.68 1.79
C TRP A 553 18.63 -32.86 0.40
N LEU A 554 18.01 -32.31 -0.66
CA LEU A 554 18.54 -32.40 -2.01
C LEU A 554 19.92 -31.75 -2.12
N GLN A 555 20.12 -30.58 -1.52
CA GLN A 555 21.40 -29.88 -1.50
C GLN A 555 22.50 -30.73 -0.86
N ALA A 556 22.20 -31.38 0.28
CA ALA A 556 23.11 -32.32 0.90
C ALA A 556 23.44 -33.51 0.00
N GLU A 557 22.44 -34.01 -0.75
CA GLU A 557 22.61 -35.13 -1.67
C GLU A 557 23.46 -34.76 -2.90
N VAL A 558 23.24 -33.58 -3.48
CA VAL A 558 23.96 -33.12 -4.68
C VAL A 558 25.29 -32.43 -4.37
N GLY A 559 25.62 -32.25 -3.09
CA GLY A 559 26.88 -31.65 -2.64
C GLY A 559 26.93 -30.12 -2.73
N SER A 560 25.79 -29.44 -2.63
CA SER A 560 25.73 -27.97 -2.44
C SER A 560 25.46 -27.61 -0.96
N VAL A 561 25.51 -26.32 -0.64
CA VAL A 561 25.26 -25.82 0.72
C VAL A 561 23.79 -26.10 1.11
N PRO A 562 23.51 -26.82 2.22
CA PRO A 562 22.15 -27.15 2.66
C PRO A 562 21.41 -25.99 3.34
N ASP A 563 21.28 -24.86 2.65
CA ASP A 563 20.61 -23.65 3.16
C ASP A 563 19.07 -23.69 3.02
N GLY A 564 18.55 -24.62 2.21
CA GLY A 564 17.14 -24.80 1.93
C GLY A 564 16.58 -23.78 0.98
N LEU A 565 17.41 -23.17 0.14
CA LEU A 565 17.02 -22.23 -0.88
C LEU A 565 17.65 -22.63 -2.22
N TRP A 566 16.86 -22.62 -3.27
CA TRP A 566 17.36 -23.03 -4.58
C TRP A 566 18.06 -21.88 -5.31
N GLY A 567 19.35 -21.69 -5.03
CA GLY A 567 20.21 -20.72 -5.72
C GLY A 567 20.94 -21.30 -6.95
N PRO A 568 21.73 -20.48 -7.67
CA PRO A 568 22.55 -20.91 -8.81
C PRO A 568 23.52 -22.06 -8.48
N ASP A 569 24.10 -22.06 -7.28
CA ASP A 569 24.99 -23.13 -6.83
C ASP A 569 24.25 -24.46 -6.66
N THR A 570 23.02 -24.41 -6.15
CA THR A 570 22.15 -25.59 -6.06
C THR A 570 21.73 -26.05 -7.45
N GLU A 571 21.40 -25.14 -8.37
CA GLU A 571 21.08 -25.48 -9.75
C GLU A 571 22.27 -26.11 -10.49
N ALA A 572 23.48 -25.56 -10.30
CA ALA A 572 24.70 -26.10 -10.89
C ALA A 572 25.06 -27.47 -10.31
N ALA A 573 24.98 -27.63 -8.99
CA ALA A 573 25.24 -28.90 -8.32
C ALA A 573 24.22 -29.97 -8.73
N TYR A 574 22.91 -29.64 -8.70
CA TYR A 574 21.85 -30.54 -9.15
C TYR A 574 22.00 -30.91 -10.63
N GLY A 575 22.35 -29.96 -11.51
CA GLY A 575 22.56 -30.21 -12.93
C GLY A 575 23.79 -31.09 -13.21
N SER A 576 24.83 -31.00 -12.38
CA SER A 576 26.08 -31.78 -12.50
C SER A 576 26.04 -33.12 -11.74
N TYR A 577 25.03 -33.32 -10.90
CA TYR A 577 24.88 -34.54 -10.10
C TYR A 577 24.64 -35.75 -11.02
N HIS A 578 25.21 -36.91 -10.68
CA HIS A 578 25.04 -38.13 -11.46
C HIS A 578 24.84 -39.30 -10.50
N ASP A 579 23.58 -39.76 -10.39
CA ASP A 579 23.14 -40.90 -9.59
C ASP A 579 23.04 -42.21 -10.40
N GLY A 580 23.32 -42.14 -11.71
CA GLY A 580 23.19 -43.26 -12.64
C GLY A 580 21.79 -43.48 -13.21
N SER A 581 20.80 -42.64 -12.89
CA SER A 581 19.41 -42.74 -13.40
C SER A 581 19.11 -41.81 -14.58
N ARG A 582 19.96 -40.78 -14.82
CA ARG A 582 19.80 -39.77 -15.87
C ARG A 582 20.00 -40.31 -17.30
N LEU A 583 19.22 -39.78 -18.23
CA LEU A 583 19.29 -40.09 -19.66
C LEU A 583 20.66 -39.68 -20.24
N SER A 584 21.20 -40.50 -21.15
CA SER A 584 22.29 -40.07 -22.03
C SER A 584 21.80 -38.97 -22.97
N VAL A 585 22.50 -37.83 -23.07
CA VAL A 585 22.18 -36.73 -24.00
C VAL A 585 22.78 -37.03 -25.38
N ASP A 586 22.32 -38.10 -25.99
CA ASP A 586 22.82 -38.63 -27.26
C ASP A 586 22.05 -38.12 -28.50
N GLY A 587 20.88 -37.52 -28.30
CA GLY A 587 19.98 -37.08 -29.36
C GLY A 587 19.11 -38.18 -29.96
N THR A 588 19.07 -39.35 -29.32
CA THR A 588 18.24 -40.49 -29.72
C THR A 588 16.95 -40.52 -28.89
N PHE A 589 15.80 -40.42 -29.57
CA PHE A 589 14.50 -40.50 -28.92
C PHE A 589 14.09 -41.98 -28.74
N GLY A 590 14.90 -42.71 -27.97
CA GLY A 590 14.73 -44.14 -27.69
C GLY A 590 13.88 -44.44 -26.46
N PRO A 591 13.68 -45.72 -26.10
CA PRO A 591 12.74 -46.15 -25.06
C PRO A 591 12.93 -45.47 -23.69
N GLN A 592 14.18 -45.18 -23.30
CA GLN A 592 14.46 -44.46 -22.05
C GLN A 592 14.02 -43.00 -22.11
N THR A 593 14.35 -42.29 -23.21
CA THR A 593 13.91 -40.91 -23.43
C THR A 593 12.39 -40.84 -23.53
N ILE A 594 11.75 -41.84 -24.17
CA ILE A 594 10.29 -41.93 -24.26
C ILE A 594 9.66 -42.12 -22.88
N ALA A 595 10.14 -43.09 -22.09
CA ALA A 595 9.64 -43.35 -20.75
C ALA A 595 9.77 -42.12 -19.84
N ALA A 596 10.91 -41.42 -19.90
CA ALA A 596 11.11 -40.18 -19.16
C ALA A 596 10.18 -39.06 -19.62
N THR A 597 9.97 -38.91 -20.93
CA THR A 597 9.02 -37.93 -21.49
C THR A 597 7.58 -38.24 -21.04
N GLN A 598 7.20 -39.51 -21.05
CA GLN A 598 5.89 -39.98 -20.58
C GLN A 598 5.67 -39.67 -19.10
N GLN A 599 6.68 -39.91 -18.26
CA GLN A 599 6.66 -39.53 -16.85
C GLN A 599 6.46 -38.02 -16.68
N ALA A 600 7.20 -37.20 -17.43
CA ALA A 600 7.13 -35.75 -17.35
C ALA A 600 5.75 -35.19 -17.75
N ILE A 601 5.11 -35.77 -18.76
CA ILE A 601 3.78 -35.35 -19.25
C ILE A 601 2.62 -36.07 -18.54
N GLY A 602 2.90 -36.82 -17.46
CA GLY A 602 1.89 -37.41 -16.59
C GLY A 602 1.14 -38.62 -17.16
N VAL A 603 1.77 -39.40 -18.04
CA VAL A 603 1.21 -40.67 -18.55
C VAL A 603 2.06 -41.87 -18.14
N THR A 604 1.54 -43.08 -18.35
CA THR A 604 2.27 -44.32 -18.04
C THR A 604 3.59 -44.38 -18.83
N ALA A 605 4.71 -44.52 -18.12
CA ALA A 605 6.05 -44.61 -18.71
C ALA A 605 6.38 -46.03 -19.16
N ASP A 606 5.81 -46.42 -20.30
CA ASP A 606 6.02 -47.75 -20.92
C ASP A 606 7.16 -47.78 -21.95
N GLY A 607 7.75 -46.63 -22.28
CA GLY A 607 8.84 -46.51 -23.25
C GLY A 607 8.39 -46.60 -24.71
N VAL A 608 7.08 -46.57 -24.98
CA VAL A 608 6.48 -46.67 -26.31
C VAL A 608 5.77 -45.36 -26.68
N TRP A 609 6.19 -44.74 -27.79
CA TRP A 609 5.64 -43.44 -28.23
C TRP A 609 4.29 -43.57 -28.94
N GLY A 610 3.26 -43.93 -28.17
CA GLY A 610 1.89 -44.16 -28.63
C GLY A 610 1.01 -42.90 -28.73
N PRO A 611 -0.23 -43.04 -29.25
CA PRO A 611 -1.15 -41.92 -29.44
C PRO A 611 -1.55 -41.19 -28.14
N GLU A 612 -1.59 -41.90 -27.01
CA GLU A 612 -1.85 -41.31 -25.69
C GLU A 612 -0.72 -40.34 -25.30
N ALA A 613 0.53 -40.78 -25.37
CA ALA A 613 1.70 -39.95 -25.07
C ALA A 613 1.81 -38.73 -26.01
N ARG A 614 1.46 -38.89 -27.29
CA ARG A 614 1.45 -37.78 -28.26
C ARG A 614 0.39 -36.73 -27.94
N ARG A 615 -0.82 -37.14 -27.52
CA ARG A 615 -1.87 -36.22 -27.08
C ARG A 615 -1.52 -35.53 -25.77
N ALA A 616 -0.95 -36.27 -24.82
CA ALA A 616 -0.47 -35.71 -23.56
C ALA A 616 0.63 -34.67 -23.80
N LEU A 617 1.54 -34.90 -24.75
CA LEU A 617 2.55 -33.89 -25.12
C LEU A 617 1.89 -32.60 -25.66
N GLN A 618 0.89 -32.72 -26.54
CA GLN A 618 0.16 -31.54 -27.05
C GLN A 618 -0.59 -30.80 -25.94
N GLN A 619 -1.22 -31.53 -25.01
CA GLN A 619 -1.87 -30.95 -23.83
C GLN A 619 -0.86 -30.23 -22.93
N HIS A 620 0.27 -30.87 -22.65
CA HIS A 620 1.37 -30.31 -21.87
C HIS A 620 1.87 -29.00 -22.49
N LEU A 621 2.13 -28.98 -23.80
CA LEU A 621 2.56 -27.77 -24.51
C LEU A 621 1.48 -26.67 -24.53
N ASN A 622 0.20 -27.03 -24.56
CA ASN A 622 -0.87 -26.04 -24.42
C ASN A 622 -0.91 -25.44 -23.01
N THR A 623 -0.72 -26.26 -21.99
CA THR A 623 -0.73 -25.83 -20.59
C THR A 623 0.49 -24.98 -20.23
N TRP A 624 1.69 -25.42 -20.63
CA TRP A 624 2.96 -24.84 -20.17
C TRP A 624 3.64 -23.92 -21.19
N ALA A 625 3.30 -24.04 -22.47
CA ALA A 625 3.84 -23.19 -23.54
C ALA A 625 2.76 -22.33 -24.23
N GLU A 626 1.51 -22.38 -23.76
CA GLU A 626 0.37 -21.63 -24.34
C GLU A 626 0.24 -21.85 -25.87
N ALA A 627 0.58 -23.05 -26.33
CA ALA A 627 0.83 -23.31 -27.75
C ALA A 627 -0.42 -23.30 -28.65
N GLY A 628 -1.63 -23.35 -28.06
CA GLY A 628 -2.90 -23.31 -28.81
C GLY A 628 -3.08 -24.46 -29.83
N LEU A 629 -2.43 -25.59 -29.60
CA LEU A 629 -2.45 -26.76 -30.48
C LEU A 629 -3.79 -27.51 -30.40
N THR A 630 -4.23 -28.07 -31.51
CA THR A 630 -5.28 -29.09 -31.52
C THR A 630 -4.72 -30.40 -30.94
N VAL A 631 -5.43 -31.01 -29.99
CA VAL A 631 -5.03 -32.28 -29.35
C VAL A 631 -5.57 -33.45 -30.16
N ASP A 632 -4.86 -33.84 -31.22
CA ASP A 632 -5.22 -34.91 -32.14
C ASP A 632 -4.35 -36.17 -31.98
N GLY A 633 -3.13 -36.02 -31.45
CA GLY A 633 -2.11 -37.06 -31.34
C GLY A 633 -1.16 -37.12 -32.54
N ASP A 634 -1.25 -36.15 -33.44
CA ASP A 634 -0.38 -36.00 -34.60
C ASP A 634 0.72 -34.97 -34.30
N VAL A 635 1.94 -35.48 -34.10
CA VAL A 635 3.11 -34.65 -33.83
C VAL A 635 3.66 -34.10 -35.15
N GLY A 636 2.96 -33.12 -35.70
CA GLY A 636 3.38 -32.39 -36.91
C GLY A 636 4.24 -31.15 -36.61
N PRO A 637 4.63 -30.39 -37.65
CA PRO A 637 5.53 -29.23 -37.52
C PRO A 637 5.05 -28.16 -36.53
N GLY A 638 3.74 -27.98 -36.36
CA GLY A 638 3.18 -27.05 -35.36
C GLY A 638 3.52 -27.47 -33.92
N THR A 639 3.29 -28.74 -33.60
CA THR A 639 3.63 -29.34 -32.30
C THR A 639 5.13 -29.27 -32.04
N VAL A 640 5.95 -29.54 -33.06
CA VAL A 640 7.42 -29.50 -32.93
C VAL A 640 7.93 -28.08 -32.73
N LYS A 641 7.41 -27.08 -33.45
CA LYS A 641 7.78 -25.66 -33.24
C LYS A 641 7.43 -25.20 -31.83
N ALA A 642 6.25 -25.59 -31.33
CA ALA A 642 5.85 -25.32 -29.97
C ALA A 642 6.82 -25.95 -28.96
N MET A 643 7.21 -27.21 -29.17
CA MET A 643 8.18 -27.90 -28.33
C MET A 643 9.57 -27.25 -28.39
N GLN A 644 10.08 -26.92 -29.57
CA GLN A 644 11.38 -26.25 -29.75
C GLN A 644 11.41 -24.88 -29.07
N GLY A 645 10.35 -24.08 -29.27
CA GLY A 645 10.19 -22.78 -28.59
C GLY A 645 10.13 -22.92 -27.08
N HIS A 646 9.41 -23.94 -26.59
CA HIS A 646 9.32 -24.25 -25.17
C HIS A 646 10.68 -24.69 -24.60
N LEU A 647 11.39 -25.60 -25.26
CA LEU A 647 12.72 -26.06 -24.87
C LEU A 647 13.75 -24.91 -24.85
N ASN A 648 13.70 -24.00 -25.82
CA ASN A 648 14.54 -22.79 -25.82
C ASN A 648 14.24 -21.91 -24.62
N LYS A 649 12.96 -21.66 -24.32
CA LYS A 649 12.54 -20.84 -23.17
C LYS A 649 12.95 -21.48 -21.84
N MET A 650 12.88 -22.81 -21.76
CA MET A 650 13.18 -23.55 -20.53
C MET A 650 14.66 -23.76 -20.30
N THR A 651 15.45 -24.08 -21.32
CA THR A 651 16.84 -24.53 -21.13
C THR A 651 17.88 -23.64 -21.80
N GLY A 652 17.46 -22.64 -22.58
CA GLY A 652 18.40 -21.83 -23.37
C GLY A 652 19.07 -22.61 -24.50
N ALA A 653 18.45 -23.70 -24.97
CA ALA A 653 19.06 -24.67 -25.90
C ALA A 653 19.52 -24.10 -27.25
N GLY A 654 19.08 -22.89 -27.64
CA GLY A 654 19.52 -22.25 -28.89
C GLY A 654 19.05 -22.98 -30.15
N LEU A 655 17.96 -23.74 -30.08
CA LEU A 655 17.38 -24.46 -31.21
C LEU A 655 16.81 -23.48 -32.26
N THR A 656 16.98 -23.80 -33.53
CA THR A 656 16.18 -23.21 -34.60
C THR A 656 14.73 -23.72 -34.49
N VAL A 657 13.75 -22.82 -34.52
CA VAL A 657 12.33 -23.17 -34.45
C VAL A 657 11.79 -23.42 -35.87
N ASP A 658 12.13 -24.58 -36.42
CA ASP A 658 11.83 -24.97 -37.81
C ASP A 658 10.66 -25.93 -37.94
N GLY A 659 10.31 -26.65 -36.87
CA GLY A 659 9.27 -27.68 -36.86
C GLY A 659 9.76 -29.08 -37.21
N ASP A 660 11.07 -29.27 -37.30
CA ASP A 660 11.69 -30.56 -37.58
C ASP A 660 12.21 -31.20 -36.29
N TRP A 661 11.65 -32.36 -35.94
CA TRP A 661 12.09 -33.09 -34.75
C TRP A 661 13.37 -33.88 -35.07
N GLY A 662 14.51 -33.18 -35.02
CA GLY A 662 15.84 -33.76 -35.20
C GLY A 662 16.57 -34.09 -33.89
N SER A 663 17.81 -34.57 -34.03
CA SER A 663 18.68 -34.92 -32.89
C SER A 663 18.98 -33.75 -31.96
N GLY A 664 19.05 -32.52 -32.49
CA GLY A 664 19.19 -31.30 -31.67
C GLY A 664 18.01 -31.09 -30.73
N THR A 665 16.79 -31.19 -31.25
CA THR A 665 15.54 -31.12 -30.46
C THR A 665 15.50 -32.21 -29.39
N THR A 666 15.91 -33.43 -29.74
CA THR A 666 15.98 -34.54 -28.77
C THR A 666 17.04 -34.33 -27.69
N LYS A 667 18.22 -33.80 -28.01
CA LYS A 667 19.24 -33.47 -27.00
C LYS A 667 18.75 -32.41 -26.03
N ALA A 668 18.05 -31.39 -26.53
CA ALA A 668 17.44 -30.37 -25.70
C ALA A 668 16.33 -30.97 -24.81
N LEU A 669 15.50 -31.88 -25.34
CA LEU A 669 14.50 -32.61 -24.56
C LEU A 669 15.14 -33.48 -23.46
N GLN A 670 16.13 -34.31 -23.80
CA GLN A 670 16.87 -35.12 -22.83
C GLN A 670 17.51 -34.26 -21.74
N THR A 671 18.07 -33.11 -22.11
CA THR A 671 18.63 -32.13 -21.17
C THR A 671 17.54 -31.58 -20.25
N ALA A 672 16.39 -31.17 -20.80
CA ALA A 672 15.27 -30.66 -20.02
C ALA A 672 14.69 -31.71 -19.06
N LEU A 673 14.57 -32.97 -19.51
CA LEU A 673 14.12 -34.11 -18.70
C LEU A 673 15.10 -34.42 -17.56
N ASN A 674 16.40 -34.48 -17.85
CA ASN A 674 17.43 -34.68 -16.82
C ASN A 674 17.47 -33.55 -15.80
N GLN A 675 17.16 -32.33 -16.26
CA GLN A 675 17.02 -31.17 -15.40
C GLN A 675 15.67 -31.14 -14.69
N GLY A 676 14.70 -32.02 -14.97
CA GLY A 676 13.35 -31.95 -14.41
C GLY A 676 12.68 -30.61 -14.70
N ARG A 677 12.90 -30.05 -15.89
CA ARG A 677 12.36 -28.77 -16.36
C ARG A 677 11.39 -28.94 -17.53
N PHE A 678 11.16 -30.17 -17.99
CA PHE A 678 10.29 -30.45 -19.12
C PHE A 678 8.86 -30.70 -18.68
#